data_AF-A0A7Y4Y2P5-F1
#
_entry.id   AF-A0A7Y4Y2P5-F1
#
_cell.length_a   1.000
_cell.length_b   1.000
_cell.length_c   1.000
_cell.angle_alpha   90.00
_cell.angle_beta   90.00
_cell.angle_gamma   90.00
#
_symmetry.space_group_name_H-M   'P 1'
#
loop_
_entity.id
_entity.type
_entity.pdbx_description
1 polymer ?
#
loop_
_entity_poly.entity_id
_entity_poly.type
_entity_poly.pdbx_seq_one_letter_code
_entity_poly.pdbx_strand_id
1 'polypeptide(L)'
;MKPLAVLCALLALWLGWSGIAQFRDNERRSDLETTRDSGVQLVHQAMLQGQKRLTEALALQEVQTVLAAGDLVSAAKVISAGWPNVSLVQVLPPDLEAVYANLGKGGYGRLAVVETALAENKLRTWIIRDVGQARLAIAAPAKVGDRVVGVVYVQLPSTELTSGLDTIGMIDNTYLGLRQGGVTLWERGDQTYSDSAERMAVPVSDSGMRLVAGTSPPPAQALGLGAVPALIASVVFALLVYLTWRLSRLSQVVADESGVPSPTLQEAVASAPSQAAGPVALEIREPVKPRPLMIDGSIFRAYDIRGVVGKTLDRNVAEAIGHSVGSLMHEQDLHDIVIGRDGRLSGPEMVEGLIAGLRKAGINVIDIGMVPTPVVYFGAYHLRTGCCISVTGSHNPPDYNGFKIVVGGETLYGDAITDLHARVVERRLFESSTPGGHSERDISADYVQRIASDVQLGRRLKVVVDAGNGVAGEIGPRVLEAIGAEVEELYCEIDGTFPNHHPDPSEPHNLTDLISMVKRLDADLGIAFDGDGDRLGVVTRDGENIYADRLLMLFAADVLERNPGAMIVYDVKCTGRLASHILRNGGSPLMWKTGHSLIKAKMRETGAELAGEMSGHFFFAERWYGFDDGIYAAARLLEILASAPELPDEVLHALPKGISTPEIKIDAPDGDPHAFVERFREGAFFEGGRMSTIDGLRVDWPDGWGLVRASNTTPVLVLRFDADNVEAMVRIQTAFGERLRRLKPDLALPF
;
A
#
# COMPACT_ATOMS: atom_id res chain seq x y z
N MET A 1 62.90 -0.42 12.84
CA MET A 1 62.40 -0.66 11.46
C MET A 1 61.61 -1.97 11.25
N LYS A 2 61.23 -2.74 12.28
CA LYS A 2 60.45 -3.98 12.10
C LYS A 2 58.90 -3.83 11.98
N PRO A 3 58.21 -2.86 12.62
CA PRO A 3 56.74 -2.84 12.61
C PRO A 3 56.15 -2.38 11.27
N LEU A 4 56.80 -1.43 10.57
CA LEU A 4 56.30 -0.91 9.30
C LEU A 4 56.34 -1.95 8.17
N ALA A 5 57.42 -2.74 8.09
CA ALA A 5 57.52 -3.81 7.09
C ALA A 5 56.51 -4.94 7.35
N VAL A 6 56.24 -5.27 8.62
CA VAL A 6 55.19 -6.23 9.00
C VAL A 6 53.81 -5.70 8.62
N LEU A 7 53.54 -4.42 8.89
CA LEU A 7 52.27 -3.78 8.52
C LEU A 7 52.07 -3.77 6.99
N CYS A 8 53.08 -3.41 6.21
CA CYS A 8 53.01 -3.45 4.74
C CYS A 8 52.81 -4.87 4.22
N ALA A 9 53.42 -5.89 4.84
CA ALA A 9 53.22 -7.28 4.46
C ALA A 9 51.79 -7.77 4.76
N LEU A 10 51.24 -7.40 5.94
CA LEU A 10 49.85 -7.70 6.29
C LEU A 10 48.87 -7.00 5.35
N LEU A 11 49.11 -5.73 5.01
CA LEU A 11 48.31 -4.99 4.04
C LEU A 11 48.39 -5.61 2.64
N ALA A 12 49.57 -6.02 2.19
CA ALA A 12 49.75 -6.69 0.90
C ALA A 12 48.95 -8.01 0.85
N LEU A 13 49.02 -8.84 1.89
CA LEU A 13 48.28 -10.09 1.97
C LEU A 13 46.76 -9.87 2.03
N TRP A 14 46.31 -8.92 2.84
CA TRP A 14 44.89 -8.60 2.98
C TRP A 14 44.29 -8.03 1.68
N LEU A 15 44.96 -7.06 1.05
CA LEU A 15 44.56 -6.49 -0.23
C LEU A 15 44.60 -7.52 -1.37
N GLY A 16 45.61 -8.39 -1.37
CA GLY A 16 45.74 -9.48 -2.34
C GLY A 16 44.62 -10.51 -2.20
N TRP A 17 44.32 -10.94 -0.98
CA TRP A 17 43.18 -11.80 -0.68
C TRP A 17 41.87 -11.16 -1.10
N SER A 18 41.63 -9.91 -0.72
CA SER A 18 40.44 -9.13 -1.09
C SER A 18 40.29 -9.05 -2.61
N GLY A 19 41.36 -8.73 -3.34
CA GLY A 19 41.36 -8.64 -4.79
C GLY A 19 41.02 -9.98 -5.47
N ILE A 20 41.61 -11.10 -5.01
CA ILE A 20 41.31 -12.44 -5.51
C ILE A 20 39.87 -12.85 -5.20
N ALA A 21 39.39 -12.58 -3.99
CA ALA A 21 38.02 -12.89 -3.57
C ALA A 21 36.99 -12.13 -4.43
N GLN A 22 37.21 -10.83 -4.64
CA GLN A 22 36.36 -10.02 -5.51
C GLN A 22 36.42 -10.47 -6.98
N PHE A 23 37.60 -10.87 -7.48
CA PHE A 23 37.75 -11.36 -8.85
C PHE A 23 36.95 -12.66 -9.07
N ARG A 24 37.04 -13.62 -8.14
CA ARG A 24 36.26 -14.86 -8.18
C ARG A 24 34.75 -14.62 -8.04
N ASP A 25 34.34 -13.65 -7.24
CA ASP A 25 32.93 -13.27 -7.13
C ASP A 25 32.40 -12.67 -8.44
N ASN A 26 33.19 -11.80 -9.08
CA ASN A 26 32.85 -11.22 -10.38
C ASN A 26 32.73 -12.29 -11.48
N GLU A 27 33.66 -13.25 -11.54
CA GLU A 27 33.56 -14.39 -12.48
C GLU A 27 32.28 -15.20 -12.22
N ARG A 28 32.01 -15.56 -10.96
CA ARG A 28 30.79 -16.31 -10.60
C ARG A 28 29.51 -15.55 -10.99
N ARG A 29 29.45 -14.24 -10.75
CA ARG A 29 28.32 -13.40 -11.14
C ARG A 29 28.13 -13.37 -12.66
N SER A 30 29.21 -13.20 -13.41
CA SER A 30 29.16 -13.18 -14.88
C SER A 30 28.72 -14.54 -15.47
N ASP A 31 29.22 -15.64 -14.91
CA ASP A 31 28.79 -16.99 -15.30
C ASP A 31 27.31 -17.23 -14.94
N LEU A 32 26.87 -16.75 -13.79
CA LEU A 32 25.47 -16.83 -13.36
C LEU A 32 24.55 -16.00 -14.26
N GLU A 33 24.95 -14.80 -14.68
CA GLU A 33 24.21 -13.98 -15.65
C GLU A 33 24.06 -14.72 -16.99
N THR A 34 25.15 -15.30 -17.48
CA THR A 34 25.14 -16.09 -18.73
C THR A 34 24.21 -17.30 -18.62
N THR A 35 24.23 -17.96 -17.45
CA THR A 35 23.38 -19.12 -17.15
C THR A 35 21.90 -18.71 -17.08
N ARG A 36 21.60 -17.59 -16.41
CA ARG A 36 20.26 -17.01 -16.35
C ARG A 36 19.76 -16.67 -17.74
N ASP A 37 20.55 -15.98 -18.55
CA ASP A 37 20.14 -15.53 -19.88
C ASP A 37 19.89 -16.71 -20.82
N SER A 38 20.67 -17.79 -20.67
CA SER A 38 20.41 -19.06 -21.35
C SER A 38 19.07 -19.68 -20.92
N GLY A 39 18.73 -19.62 -19.63
CA GLY A 39 17.44 -20.04 -19.12
C GLY A 39 16.27 -19.21 -19.65
N VAL A 40 16.43 -17.90 -19.76
CA VAL A 40 15.44 -17.00 -20.39
C VAL A 40 15.17 -17.45 -21.83
N GLN A 41 16.22 -17.74 -22.60
CA GLN A 41 16.08 -18.22 -23.99
C GLN A 41 15.34 -19.56 -24.06
N LEU A 42 15.63 -20.50 -23.16
CA LEU A 42 14.96 -21.81 -23.13
C LEU A 42 13.46 -21.68 -22.87
N VAL A 43 13.06 -20.89 -21.86
CA VAL A 43 11.65 -20.67 -21.55
C VAL A 43 10.95 -19.94 -22.69
N HIS A 44 11.61 -18.92 -23.28
CA HIS A 44 11.06 -18.20 -24.42
C HIS A 44 10.85 -19.11 -25.64
N GLN A 45 11.78 -20.01 -25.93
CA GLN A 45 11.60 -20.97 -27.03
C GLN A 45 10.47 -21.98 -26.76
N ALA A 46 10.35 -22.47 -25.53
CA ALA A 46 9.26 -23.35 -25.13
C ALA A 46 7.88 -22.67 -25.30
N MET A 47 7.79 -21.39 -24.94
CA MET A 47 6.59 -20.58 -25.21
C MET A 47 6.29 -20.51 -26.71
N LEU A 48 7.26 -20.07 -27.52
CA LEU A 48 7.09 -19.93 -28.97
C LEU A 48 6.66 -21.25 -29.64
N GLN A 49 7.15 -22.39 -29.15
CA GLN A 49 6.75 -23.70 -29.63
C GLN A 49 5.26 -23.96 -29.39
N GLY A 50 4.74 -23.64 -28.20
CA GLY A 50 3.32 -23.75 -27.89
C GLY A 50 2.47 -22.81 -28.76
N GLN A 51 2.91 -21.56 -28.95
CA GLN A 51 2.23 -20.58 -29.81
C GLN A 51 2.17 -21.02 -31.27
N LYS A 52 3.31 -21.50 -31.79
CA LYS A 52 3.41 -22.03 -33.16
C LYS A 52 2.47 -23.19 -33.36
N ARG A 53 2.39 -24.12 -32.40
CA ARG A 53 1.53 -25.30 -32.49
C ARG A 53 0.04 -24.94 -32.51
N LEU A 54 -0.39 -23.99 -31.69
CA LEU A 54 -1.76 -23.48 -31.75
C LEU A 54 -2.07 -22.82 -33.10
N THR A 55 -1.10 -22.05 -33.62
CA THR A 55 -1.23 -21.36 -34.91
C THR A 55 -1.38 -22.36 -36.07
N GLU A 56 -0.55 -23.41 -36.08
CA GLU A 56 -0.63 -24.51 -37.07
C GLU A 56 -1.95 -25.29 -36.93
N ALA A 57 -2.40 -25.57 -35.72
CA ALA A 57 -3.68 -26.25 -35.48
C ALA A 57 -4.88 -25.43 -35.98
N LEU A 58 -4.86 -24.12 -35.76
CA LEU A 58 -5.88 -23.19 -36.27
C LEU A 58 -5.89 -23.10 -37.80
N ALA A 59 -4.75 -23.34 -38.46
CA ALA A 59 -4.64 -23.32 -39.92
C ALA A 59 -5.09 -24.63 -40.60
N LEU A 60 -5.33 -25.71 -39.85
CA LEU A 60 -5.79 -26.99 -40.40
C LEU A 60 -7.13 -26.82 -41.11
N GLN A 61 -7.25 -27.39 -42.32
CA GLN A 61 -8.46 -27.31 -43.13
C GLN A 61 -9.68 -27.91 -42.44
N GLU A 62 -9.48 -28.97 -41.66
CA GLU A 62 -10.54 -29.60 -40.85
C GLU A 62 -11.06 -28.64 -39.77
N VAL A 63 -10.17 -27.97 -39.05
CA VAL A 63 -10.54 -26.95 -38.04
C VAL A 63 -11.27 -25.78 -38.70
N GLN A 64 -10.78 -25.28 -39.82
CA GLN A 64 -11.42 -24.19 -40.56
C GLN A 64 -12.82 -24.56 -41.07
N THR A 65 -13.02 -25.79 -41.54
CA THR A 65 -14.32 -26.29 -42.01
C THR A 65 -15.33 -26.33 -40.86
N VAL A 66 -14.90 -26.82 -39.71
CA VAL A 66 -15.76 -26.95 -38.52
C VAL A 66 -16.07 -25.59 -37.89
N LEU A 67 -15.10 -24.67 -37.83
CA LEU A 67 -15.31 -23.29 -37.40
C LEU A 67 -16.27 -22.54 -38.33
N ALA A 68 -16.18 -22.75 -39.65
CA ALA A 68 -17.10 -22.15 -40.61
C ALA A 68 -18.55 -22.63 -40.44
N ALA A 69 -18.74 -23.87 -39.97
CA ALA A 69 -20.04 -24.42 -39.61
C ALA A 69 -20.57 -23.95 -38.24
N GLY A 70 -19.78 -23.19 -37.48
CA GLY A 70 -20.15 -22.70 -36.14
C GLY A 70 -20.04 -23.75 -35.03
N ASP A 71 -19.46 -24.92 -35.29
CA ASP A 71 -19.32 -26.01 -34.31
C ASP A 71 -18.02 -25.86 -33.51
N LEU A 72 -18.04 -24.96 -32.53
CA LEU A 72 -16.88 -24.67 -31.68
C LEU A 72 -16.40 -25.90 -30.87
N VAL A 73 -17.32 -26.79 -30.50
CA VAL A 73 -17.00 -27.98 -29.69
C VAL A 73 -16.19 -28.99 -30.51
N SER A 74 -16.61 -29.24 -31.75
CA SER A 74 -15.85 -30.12 -32.64
C SER A 74 -14.51 -29.51 -33.03
N ALA A 75 -14.42 -28.18 -33.20
CA ALA A 75 -13.15 -27.51 -33.46
C ALA A 75 -12.16 -27.74 -32.29
N ALA A 76 -12.61 -27.65 -31.04
CA ALA A 76 -11.79 -27.95 -29.87
C ALA A 76 -11.25 -29.40 -29.88
N LYS A 77 -12.09 -30.37 -30.28
CA LYS A 77 -11.70 -31.79 -30.36
C LYS A 77 -10.62 -32.04 -31.40
N VAL A 78 -10.74 -31.45 -32.59
CA VAL A 78 -9.74 -31.59 -33.67
C VAL A 78 -8.39 -30.98 -33.23
N ILE A 79 -8.41 -29.80 -32.61
CA ILE A 79 -7.21 -29.15 -32.08
C ILE A 79 -6.56 -30.02 -30.99
N SER A 80 -7.36 -30.58 -30.09
CA SER A 80 -6.88 -31.46 -29.00
C SER A 80 -6.23 -32.74 -29.53
N ALA A 81 -6.81 -33.38 -30.55
CA ALA A 81 -6.29 -34.62 -31.12
C ALA A 81 -4.85 -34.51 -31.69
N GLY A 82 -4.44 -33.32 -32.14
CA GLY A 82 -3.10 -33.04 -32.67
C GLY A 82 -2.06 -32.61 -31.61
N TRP A 83 -2.45 -32.51 -30.33
CA TRP A 83 -1.62 -31.94 -29.27
C TRP A 83 -1.42 -32.90 -28.09
N PRO A 84 -0.30 -33.66 -28.05
CA PRO A 84 0.04 -34.51 -26.91
C PRO A 84 0.30 -33.66 -25.66
N ASN A 85 -0.08 -34.16 -24.48
CA ASN A 85 0.06 -33.50 -23.17
C ASN A 85 -0.83 -32.26 -22.92
N VAL A 86 -1.75 -31.94 -23.84
CA VAL A 86 -2.72 -30.87 -23.59
C VAL A 86 -3.68 -31.25 -22.47
N SER A 87 -3.81 -30.37 -21.47
CA SER A 87 -4.69 -30.61 -20.32
C SER A 87 -6.13 -30.23 -20.64
N LEU A 88 -6.32 -29.16 -21.41
CA LEU A 88 -7.64 -28.68 -21.83
C LEU A 88 -7.53 -27.93 -23.16
N VAL A 89 -8.49 -28.15 -24.05
CA VAL A 89 -8.72 -27.30 -25.22
C VAL A 89 -10.20 -26.94 -25.26
N GLN A 90 -10.49 -25.66 -25.41
CA GLN A 90 -11.85 -25.15 -25.62
C GLN A 90 -11.85 -24.09 -26.70
N VAL A 91 -12.95 -24.00 -27.45
CA VAL A 91 -13.23 -22.85 -28.31
C VAL A 91 -14.47 -22.17 -27.77
N LEU A 92 -14.31 -20.92 -27.34
CA LEU A 92 -15.33 -20.15 -26.66
C LEU A 92 -15.97 -19.15 -27.63
N PRO A 93 -17.27 -18.84 -27.49
CA PRO A 93 -17.89 -17.75 -28.24
C PRO A 93 -17.21 -16.40 -27.93
N PRO A 94 -17.23 -15.43 -28.87
CA PRO A 94 -16.59 -14.13 -28.65
C PRO A 94 -17.20 -13.29 -27.52
N ASP A 95 -18.47 -13.52 -27.15
CA ASP A 95 -19.19 -12.79 -26.09
C ASP A 95 -18.74 -13.17 -24.67
N LEU A 96 -18.12 -14.34 -24.49
CA LEU A 96 -17.66 -14.89 -23.22
C LEU A 96 -18.69 -14.95 -22.08
N GLU A 97 -19.99 -14.84 -22.36
CA GLU A 97 -21.03 -14.74 -21.31
C GLU A 97 -20.97 -15.92 -20.32
N ALA A 98 -20.76 -17.13 -20.85
CA ALA A 98 -20.66 -18.34 -20.05
C ALA A 98 -19.41 -18.40 -19.15
N VAL A 99 -18.31 -17.72 -19.54
CA VAL A 99 -17.08 -17.63 -18.74
C VAL A 99 -17.29 -16.65 -17.60
N TYR A 100 -17.88 -15.49 -17.89
CA TYR A 100 -18.27 -14.48 -16.91
C TYR A 100 -19.24 -15.03 -15.85
N ALA A 101 -20.25 -15.79 -16.27
CA ALA A 101 -21.23 -16.40 -15.36
C ALA A 101 -20.61 -17.45 -14.40
N ASN A 102 -19.42 -17.98 -14.71
CA ASN A 102 -18.78 -19.07 -13.95
C ASN A 102 -17.41 -18.67 -13.33
N LEU A 103 -17.16 -17.38 -13.14
CA LEU A 103 -15.89 -16.86 -12.59
C LEU A 103 -15.45 -17.52 -11.28
N GLY A 104 -16.40 -17.81 -10.39
CA GLY A 104 -16.12 -18.46 -9.10
C GLY A 104 -15.61 -19.90 -9.19
N LYS A 105 -15.75 -20.57 -10.33
CA LYS A 105 -15.26 -21.96 -10.56
C LYS A 105 -14.10 -22.05 -11.54
N GLY A 106 -13.96 -21.09 -12.46
CA GLY A 106 -12.99 -21.14 -13.57
C GLY A 106 -11.71 -20.34 -13.38
N GLY A 107 -11.61 -19.53 -12.31
CA GLY A 107 -10.46 -18.68 -12.01
C GLY A 107 -10.31 -17.47 -12.96
N TYR A 108 -9.97 -16.31 -12.41
CA TYR A 108 -9.86 -15.06 -13.17
C TYR A 108 -8.74 -15.06 -14.24
N GLY A 109 -7.67 -15.82 -14.00
CA GLY A 109 -6.55 -15.91 -14.95
C GLY A 109 -6.97 -16.49 -16.31
N ARG A 110 -7.93 -17.43 -16.34
CA ARG A 110 -8.46 -17.98 -17.59
C ARG A 110 -9.21 -16.91 -18.40
N LEU A 111 -10.08 -16.13 -17.74
CA LEU A 111 -10.82 -15.07 -18.42
C LEU A 111 -9.85 -14.04 -18.99
N ALA A 112 -8.87 -13.60 -18.20
CA ALA A 112 -7.93 -12.56 -18.58
C ALA A 112 -7.15 -12.90 -19.86
N VAL A 113 -6.57 -14.12 -19.96
CA VAL A 113 -5.82 -14.54 -21.17
C VAL A 113 -6.72 -14.55 -22.42
N VAL A 114 -7.98 -14.98 -22.25
CA VAL A 114 -8.95 -15.11 -23.34
C VAL A 114 -9.43 -13.73 -23.82
N GLU A 115 -9.73 -12.83 -22.89
CA GLU A 115 -10.14 -11.46 -23.19
C GLU A 115 -9.04 -10.66 -23.85
N THR A 116 -7.81 -10.70 -23.33
CA THR A 116 -6.68 -9.99 -23.92
C THR A 116 -6.43 -10.47 -25.35
N ALA A 117 -6.52 -11.79 -25.60
CA ALA A 117 -6.36 -12.34 -26.94
C ALA A 117 -7.44 -11.81 -27.93
N LEU A 118 -8.69 -11.71 -27.49
CA LEU A 118 -9.79 -11.14 -28.28
C LEU A 118 -9.64 -9.64 -28.50
N ALA A 119 -9.41 -8.87 -27.43
CA ALA A 119 -9.33 -7.41 -27.46
C ALA A 119 -8.21 -6.92 -28.37
N GLU A 120 -7.06 -7.57 -28.33
CA GLU A 120 -5.91 -7.20 -29.15
C GLU A 120 -5.87 -7.92 -30.50
N ASN A 121 -6.81 -8.86 -30.71
CA ASN A 121 -6.88 -9.72 -31.88
C ASN A 121 -5.56 -10.47 -32.16
N LYS A 122 -4.89 -10.93 -31.10
CA LYS A 122 -3.55 -11.53 -31.09
C LYS A 122 -3.50 -12.78 -30.20
N LEU A 123 -2.53 -13.65 -30.46
CA LEU A 123 -2.25 -14.78 -29.60
C LEU A 123 -1.58 -14.31 -28.30
N ARG A 124 -2.00 -14.87 -27.16
CA ARG A 124 -1.47 -14.55 -25.82
C ARG A 124 -1.11 -15.83 -25.05
N THR A 125 -0.15 -15.73 -24.14
CA THR A 125 0.38 -16.86 -23.38
C THR A 125 0.78 -16.42 -21.98
N TRP A 126 0.16 -16.96 -20.92
CA TRP A 126 0.47 -16.66 -19.51
C TRP A 126 0.44 -17.91 -18.64
N ILE A 127 1.07 -17.88 -17.46
CA ILE A 127 0.71 -18.83 -16.41
C ILE A 127 -0.54 -18.34 -15.69
N ILE A 128 -1.46 -19.26 -15.50
CA ILE A 128 -2.64 -19.07 -14.67
C ILE A 128 -2.63 -20.05 -13.51
N ARG A 129 -3.39 -19.75 -12.47
CA ARG A 129 -3.67 -20.68 -11.39
C ARG A 129 -5.03 -21.34 -11.64
N ASP A 130 -5.02 -22.65 -11.83
CA ASP A 130 -6.23 -23.46 -12.02
C ASP A 130 -6.26 -24.57 -10.96
N VAL A 131 -7.32 -24.61 -10.14
CA VAL A 131 -7.49 -25.51 -8.99
C VAL A 131 -6.22 -25.60 -8.10
N GLY A 132 -5.59 -24.46 -7.83
CA GLY A 132 -4.39 -24.36 -7.00
C GLY A 132 -3.07 -24.76 -7.67
N GLN A 133 -3.08 -25.20 -8.93
CA GLN A 133 -1.88 -25.55 -9.70
C GLN A 133 -1.56 -24.50 -10.77
N ALA A 134 -0.28 -24.24 -11.00
CA ALA A 134 0.18 -23.40 -12.11
C ALA A 134 0.01 -24.15 -13.45
N ARG A 135 -0.63 -23.50 -14.42
CA ARG A 135 -0.86 -24.03 -15.77
C ARG A 135 -0.45 -22.99 -16.80
N LEU A 136 0.15 -23.43 -17.90
CA LEU A 136 0.38 -22.58 -19.05
C LEU A 136 -0.93 -22.45 -19.84
N ALA A 137 -1.44 -21.24 -19.96
CA ALA A 137 -2.59 -20.90 -20.78
C ALA A 137 -2.15 -20.21 -22.07
N ILE A 138 -2.66 -20.67 -23.21
CA ILE A 138 -2.49 -20.05 -24.52
C ILE A 138 -3.87 -19.75 -25.07
N ALA A 139 -4.13 -18.50 -25.48
CA ALA A 139 -5.37 -18.14 -26.16
C ALA A 139 -5.10 -17.43 -27.49
N ALA A 140 -5.96 -17.68 -28.48
CA ALA A 140 -5.89 -17.03 -29.79
C ALA A 140 -7.28 -16.86 -30.40
N PRO A 141 -7.56 -15.75 -31.11
CA PRO A 141 -8.80 -15.59 -31.86
C PRO A 141 -8.95 -16.69 -32.92
N ALA A 142 -10.09 -17.39 -32.91
CA ALA A 142 -10.49 -18.31 -33.96
C ALA A 142 -11.15 -17.53 -35.09
N LYS A 143 -10.53 -17.52 -36.28
CA LYS A 143 -11.00 -16.77 -37.44
C LYS A 143 -11.42 -17.68 -38.58
N VAL A 144 -12.45 -17.25 -39.31
CA VAL A 144 -12.86 -17.80 -40.62
C VAL A 144 -12.87 -16.62 -41.60
N GLY A 145 -11.89 -16.59 -42.50
CA GLY A 145 -11.55 -15.36 -43.23
C GLY A 145 -11.11 -14.26 -42.26
N ASP A 146 -11.65 -13.05 -42.40
CA ASP A 146 -11.35 -11.91 -41.50
C ASP A 146 -12.25 -11.85 -40.26
N ARG A 147 -13.27 -12.72 -40.15
CA ARG A 147 -14.24 -12.69 -39.06
C ARG A 147 -13.78 -13.58 -37.90
N VAL A 148 -13.71 -13.01 -36.69
CA VAL A 148 -13.53 -13.76 -35.44
C VAL A 148 -14.84 -14.47 -35.11
N VAL A 149 -14.82 -15.80 -35.08
CA VAL A 149 -15.98 -16.65 -34.77
C VAL A 149 -15.92 -17.23 -33.35
N GLY A 150 -14.78 -17.08 -32.68
CA GLY A 150 -14.57 -17.51 -31.30
C GLY A 150 -13.16 -17.23 -30.84
N VAL A 151 -12.79 -17.78 -29.69
CA VAL A 151 -11.43 -17.74 -29.13
C VAL A 151 -11.05 -19.13 -28.68
N VAL A 152 -9.93 -19.63 -29.20
CA VAL A 152 -9.37 -20.92 -28.78
C VAL A 152 -8.58 -20.68 -27.50
N TYR A 153 -8.81 -21.52 -26.51
CA TYR A 153 -8.13 -21.53 -25.23
C TYR A 153 -7.53 -22.92 -25.00
N VAL A 154 -6.24 -22.95 -24.69
CA VAL A 154 -5.46 -24.16 -24.48
C VAL A 154 -4.77 -24.08 -23.12
N GLN A 155 -4.83 -25.16 -22.34
CA GLN A 155 -4.07 -25.34 -21.11
C GLN A 155 -3.05 -26.47 -21.25
N LEU A 156 -1.83 -26.20 -20.79
CA LEU A 156 -0.71 -27.13 -20.74
C LEU A 156 -0.15 -27.20 -19.32
N PRO A 157 0.49 -28.33 -18.94
CA PRO A 157 1.28 -28.40 -17.72
C PRO A 157 2.39 -27.34 -17.73
N SER A 158 2.72 -26.74 -16.58
CA SER A 158 3.83 -25.79 -16.46
C SER A 158 5.20 -26.43 -16.80
N THR A 159 5.31 -27.76 -16.74
CA THR A 159 6.51 -28.51 -17.11
C THR A 159 6.91 -28.36 -18.58
N GLU A 160 5.96 -28.04 -19.47
CA GLU A 160 6.27 -27.74 -20.87
C GLU A 160 7.15 -26.48 -20.99
N LEU A 161 7.09 -25.56 -20.01
CA LEU A 161 7.97 -24.40 -19.96
C LEU A 161 9.27 -24.65 -19.20
N THR A 162 9.20 -25.42 -18.12
CA THR A 162 10.30 -25.51 -17.15
C THR A 162 11.25 -26.68 -17.40
N SER A 163 10.85 -27.68 -18.18
CA SER A 163 11.70 -28.87 -18.46
C SER A 163 13.05 -28.54 -19.09
N GLY A 164 13.13 -27.50 -19.92
CA GLY A 164 14.40 -27.02 -20.47
C GLY A 164 15.35 -26.49 -19.39
N LEU A 165 14.81 -25.86 -18.34
CA LEU A 165 15.59 -25.32 -17.23
C LEU A 165 16.26 -26.42 -16.41
N ASP A 166 15.68 -27.62 -16.35
CA ASP A 166 16.27 -28.76 -15.65
C ASP A 166 17.59 -29.23 -16.28
N THR A 167 17.87 -28.84 -17.53
CA THR A 167 19.12 -29.16 -18.25
C THR A 167 20.25 -28.17 -17.96
N ILE A 168 19.95 -27.05 -17.31
CA ILE A 168 20.94 -26.02 -16.99
C ILE A 168 21.84 -26.51 -15.86
N GLY A 169 23.15 -26.47 -16.09
CA GLY A 169 24.15 -26.74 -15.07
C GLY A 169 24.16 -25.64 -14.02
N MET A 170 24.12 -26.02 -12.74
CA MET A 170 24.16 -25.06 -11.63
C MET A 170 25.60 -24.80 -11.19
N ILE A 171 25.88 -23.53 -10.87
CA ILE A 171 27.14 -23.10 -10.26
C ILE A 171 26.98 -23.18 -8.73
N ASP A 172 28.02 -23.63 -8.02
CA ASP A 172 27.98 -23.70 -6.56
C ASP A 172 27.72 -22.32 -5.92
N ASN A 173 26.93 -22.31 -4.85
CA ASN A 173 26.49 -21.09 -4.14
C ASN A 173 25.74 -20.10 -5.03
N THR A 174 24.97 -20.59 -5.99
CA THR A 174 24.06 -19.78 -6.79
C THR A 174 22.64 -20.31 -6.72
N TYR A 175 21.69 -19.45 -7.07
CA TYR A 175 20.27 -19.71 -7.12
C TYR A 175 19.73 -19.23 -8.46
N LEU A 176 18.83 -20.00 -9.05
CA LEU A 176 18.04 -19.62 -10.22
C LEU A 176 16.58 -19.93 -9.96
N GLY A 177 15.68 -19.05 -10.42
CA GLY A 177 14.25 -19.29 -10.36
C GLY A 177 13.52 -18.70 -11.55
N LEU A 178 12.50 -19.38 -12.04
CA LEU A 178 11.51 -18.82 -12.95
C LEU A 178 10.31 -18.37 -12.12
N ARG A 179 9.97 -17.08 -12.19
CA ARG A 179 8.86 -16.49 -11.44
C ARG A 179 7.88 -15.80 -12.38
N GLN A 180 6.60 -15.83 -12.01
CA GLN A 180 5.59 -14.93 -12.56
C GLN A 180 4.92 -14.26 -11.36
N GLY A 181 5.16 -12.96 -11.21
CA GLY A 181 4.72 -12.28 -9.99
C GLY A 181 5.43 -12.74 -8.73
N GLY A 182 4.66 -13.01 -7.67
CA GLY A 182 5.12 -13.62 -6.43
C GLY A 182 5.16 -15.16 -6.44
N VAL A 183 4.78 -15.80 -7.56
CA VAL A 183 4.77 -17.27 -7.67
C VAL A 183 6.06 -17.76 -8.31
N THR A 184 6.78 -18.64 -7.60
CA THR A 184 7.89 -19.41 -8.16
C THR A 184 7.37 -20.62 -8.93
N LEU A 185 7.63 -20.64 -10.23
CA LEU A 185 7.21 -21.68 -11.17
C LEU A 185 8.23 -22.83 -11.24
N TRP A 186 9.50 -22.49 -11.05
CA TRP A 186 10.64 -23.40 -11.01
C TRP A 186 11.77 -22.72 -10.24
N GLU A 187 12.54 -23.48 -9.46
CA GLU A 187 13.73 -22.99 -8.79
C GLU A 187 14.78 -24.10 -8.62
N ARG A 188 16.05 -23.71 -8.57
CA ARG A 188 17.17 -24.61 -8.32
C ARG A 188 18.35 -23.86 -7.72
N GLY A 189 19.13 -24.53 -6.89
CA GLY A 189 20.32 -23.98 -6.24
C GLY A 189 20.11 -23.71 -4.76
N ASP A 190 20.90 -22.79 -4.20
CA ASP A 190 20.85 -22.45 -2.78
C ASP A 190 19.72 -21.45 -2.49
N GLN A 191 18.66 -21.93 -1.84
CA GLN A 191 17.47 -21.13 -1.54
C GLN A 191 17.72 -19.95 -0.60
N THR A 192 18.86 -19.90 0.11
CA THR A 192 19.21 -18.73 0.95
C THR A 192 19.36 -17.45 0.13
N TYR A 193 19.59 -17.56 -1.18
CA TYR A 193 19.70 -16.41 -2.07
C TYR A 193 18.38 -16.05 -2.79
N SER A 194 17.30 -16.79 -2.54
CA SER A 194 16.00 -16.67 -3.22
C SER A 194 15.37 -15.28 -3.09
N ASP A 195 15.45 -14.67 -1.91
CA ASP A 195 14.90 -13.32 -1.67
C ASP A 195 15.72 -12.24 -2.39
N SER A 196 17.04 -12.41 -2.41
CA SER A 196 17.97 -11.45 -3.01
C SER A 196 18.08 -11.56 -4.54
N ALA A 197 17.50 -12.61 -5.12
CA ALA A 197 17.63 -12.99 -6.52
C ALA A 197 16.90 -12.06 -7.49
N GLU A 198 15.92 -11.30 -7.00
CA GLU A 198 15.15 -10.33 -7.79
C GLU A 198 16.05 -9.23 -8.37
N ARG A 199 17.17 -8.92 -7.72
CA ARG A 199 18.14 -7.91 -8.19
C ARG A 199 18.76 -8.23 -9.56
N MET A 200 18.75 -9.51 -9.96
CA MET A 200 19.28 -9.96 -11.25
C MET A 200 18.17 -10.53 -12.14
N ALA A 201 16.91 -10.14 -11.94
CA ALA A 201 15.81 -10.63 -12.74
C ALA A 201 15.90 -10.16 -14.20
N VAL A 202 15.61 -11.06 -15.14
CA VAL A 202 15.46 -10.73 -16.57
C VAL A 202 14.11 -11.23 -17.07
N PRO A 203 13.30 -10.37 -17.73
CA PRO A 203 12.00 -10.75 -18.24
C PRO A 203 12.09 -11.78 -19.38
N VAL A 204 11.12 -12.68 -19.44
CA VAL A 204 10.94 -13.64 -20.53
C VAL A 204 9.91 -13.09 -21.51
N SER A 205 10.35 -12.28 -22.47
CA SER A 205 9.47 -11.64 -23.47
C SER A 205 8.34 -10.81 -22.83
N ASP A 206 7.16 -10.71 -23.48
CA ASP A 206 5.95 -10.02 -23.00
C ASP A 206 5.05 -10.90 -22.10
N SER A 207 5.58 -12.00 -21.57
CA SER A 207 4.80 -13.02 -20.86
C SER A 207 4.44 -12.68 -19.41
N GLY A 208 5.10 -11.67 -18.83
CA GLY A 208 5.06 -11.37 -17.40
C GLY A 208 5.88 -12.34 -16.53
N MET A 209 6.55 -13.34 -17.12
CA MET A 209 7.52 -14.19 -16.42
C MET A 209 8.90 -13.54 -16.42
N ARG A 210 9.71 -13.85 -15.40
CA ARG A 210 11.12 -13.44 -15.31
C ARG A 210 11.97 -14.56 -14.73
N LEU A 211 13.20 -14.68 -15.20
CA LEU A 211 14.19 -15.55 -14.60
C LEU A 211 15.04 -14.74 -13.62
N VAL A 212 15.01 -15.12 -12.35
CA VAL A 212 15.75 -14.50 -11.24
C VAL A 212 17.02 -15.28 -10.96
N ALA A 213 18.06 -14.60 -10.49
CA ALA A 213 19.35 -15.21 -10.18
C ALA A 213 19.94 -14.62 -8.89
N GLY A 214 20.45 -15.48 -8.01
CA GLY A 214 20.99 -15.07 -6.71
C GLY A 214 22.35 -15.72 -6.44
N THR A 215 23.19 -15.02 -5.69
CA THR A 215 24.49 -15.52 -5.23
C THR A 215 24.89 -14.79 -3.95
N SER A 216 25.94 -15.27 -3.28
CA SER A 216 26.48 -14.66 -2.07
C SER A 216 26.70 -13.15 -2.22
N PRO A 217 26.50 -12.34 -1.16
CA PRO A 217 26.85 -10.93 -1.17
C PRO A 217 28.30 -10.71 -1.62
N PRO A 218 28.59 -9.62 -2.34
CA PRO A 218 29.95 -9.37 -2.80
C PRO A 218 30.90 -9.22 -1.60
N PRO A 219 32.14 -9.74 -1.67
CA PRO A 219 33.09 -9.64 -0.57
C PRO A 219 33.44 -8.18 -0.29
N ALA A 220 33.67 -7.85 0.99
CA ALA A 220 33.99 -6.48 1.40
C ALA A 220 35.21 -5.92 0.65
N GLN A 221 35.10 -4.67 0.20
CA GLN A 221 36.18 -3.99 -0.50
C GLN A 221 37.22 -3.48 0.50
N ALA A 222 38.42 -4.06 0.49
CA ALA A 222 39.52 -3.56 1.29
C ALA A 222 39.89 -2.13 0.86
N LEU A 223 39.71 -1.17 1.78
CA LEU A 223 39.93 0.27 1.55
C LEU A 223 39.07 0.88 0.42
N GLY A 224 37.90 0.29 0.11
CA GLY A 224 37.05 0.74 -1.00
C GLY A 224 37.65 0.50 -2.39
N LEU A 225 38.69 -0.35 -2.49
CA LEU A 225 39.31 -0.71 -3.75
C LEU A 225 38.59 -1.91 -4.37
N GLY A 226 38.21 -1.76 -5.64
CA GLY A 226 37.74 -2.86 -6.48
C GLY A 226 38.84 -3.91 -6.75
N ALA A 227 38.47 -5.02 -7.38
CA ALA A 227 39.34 -6.19 -7.55
C ALA A 227 40.73 -5.85 -8.14
N VAL A 228 40.76 -5.14 -9.27
CA VAL A 228 42.00 -4.79 -9.98
C VAL A 228 42.85 -3.79 -9.18
N PRO A 229 42.31 -2.64 -8.70
CA PRO A 229 43.06 -1.74 -7.83
C PRO A 229 43.60 -2.38 -6.55
N ALA A 230 42.86 -3.30 -5.92
CA ALA A 230 43.31 -4.01 -4.72
C ALA A 230 44.50 -4.93 -5.00
N LEU A 231 44.49 -5.65 -6.13
CA LEU A 231 45.62 -6.47 -6.58
C LEU A 231 46.86 -5.60 -6.89
N ILE A 232 46.66 -4.46 -7.56
CA ILE A 232 47.76 -3.51 -7.84
C ILE A 232 48.34 -2.98 -6.53
N ALA A 233 47.49 -2.55 -5.59
CA ALA A 233 47.93 -2.06 -4.29
C ALA A 233 48.68 -3.13 -3.48
N SER A 234 48.23 -4.39 -3.54
CA SER A 234 48.93 -5.54 -2.94
C SER A 234 50.37 -5.67 -3.46
N VAL A 235 50.56 -5.58 -4.79
CA VAL A 235 51.89 -5.63 -5.42
C VAL A 235 52.75 -4.43 -4.98
N VAL A 236 52.17 -3.22 -4.93
CA VAL A 236 52.89 -2.02 -4.46
C VAL A 236 53.37 -2.18 -3.02
N PHE A 237 52.52 -2.67 -2.11
CA PHE A 237 52.92 -2.91 -0.73
C PHE A 237 53.97 -4.04 -0.62
N ALA A 238 53.87 -5.10 -1.42
CA ALA A 238 54.89 -6.14 -1.48
C ALA A 238 56.25 -5.59 -1.95
N LEU A 239 56.25 -4.68 -2.93
CA LEU A 239 57.46 -3.98 -3.38
C LEU A 239 58.03 -3.06 -2.29
N LEU A 240 57.18 -2.36 -1.52
CA LEU A 240 57.61 -1.55 -0.38
C LEU A 240 58.24 -2.39 0.74
N VAL A 241 57.71 -3.60 1.00
CA VAL A 241 58.35 -4.56 1.92
C VAL A 241 59.73 -4.97 1.41
N TYR A 242 59.86 -5.26 0.11
CA TYR A 242 61.15 -5.58 -0.50
C TYR A 242 62.15 -4.42 -0.43
N LEU A 243 61.70 -3.18 -0.71
CA LEU A 243 62.51 -1.96 -0.64
C LEU A 243 62.96 -1.65 0.79
N THR A 244 62.06 -1.74 1.78
CA THR A 244 62.41 -1.51 3.20
C THR A 244 63.36 -2.59 3.72
N TRP A 245 63.17 -3.85 3.32
CA TRP A 245 64.12 -4.92 3.61
C TRP A 245 65.51 -4.64 2.99
N ARG A 246 65.55 -4.20 1.73
CA ARG A 246 66.79 -3.87 1.02
C ARG A 246 67.51 -2.65 1.61
N LEU A 247 66.78 -1.59 1.94
CA LEU A 247 67.31 -0.37 2.55
C LEU A 247 67.73 -0.58 4.01
N SER A 248 67.05 -1.45 4.75
CA SER A 248 67.44 -1.80 6.12
C SER A 248 68.77 -2.57 6.22
N ARG A 249 69.24 -3.14 5.10
CA ARG A 249 70.60 -3.70 4.98
C ARG A 249 71.68 -2.65 4.68
N LEU A 250 71.29 -1.40 4.38
CA LEU A 250 72.19 -0.33 3.95
C LEU A 250 72.42 0.78 4.98
N SER A 251 71.74 0.74 6.14
CA SER A 251 71.89 1.79 7.17
C SER A 251 71.99 1.24 8.59
N GLN A 252 73.22 1.10 9.08
CA GLN A 252 73.57 1.29 10.49
C GLN A 252 74.38 2.59 10.57
N VAL A 253 73.99 3.52 11.47
CA VAL A 253 74.84 4.49 12.23
C VAL A 253 73.97 5.64 12.84
N VAL A 254 73.98 5.70 14.19
CA VAL A 254 74.02 6.85 15.16
C VAL A 254 72.86 7.89 15.16
N ALA A 255 72.00 7.95 16.21
CA ALA A 255 72.01 8.76 17.48
C ALA A 255 71.50 10.23 17.28
N ASP A 256 70.86 10.97 18.20
CA ASP A 256 70.59 10.88 19.65
C ASP A 256 69.49 11.92 20.05
N GLU A 257 68.99 11.83 21.30
CA GLU A 257 68.39 12.89 22.19
C GLU A 257 67.15 13.70 21.73
N SER A 258 66.11 14.04 22.53
CA SER A 258 65.98 14.33 23.96
C SER A 258 64.48 14.49 24.40
N GLY A 259 64.19 14.27 25.69
CA GLY A 259 63.18 15.02 26.50
C GLY A 259 61.68 14.67 26.38
N VAL A 260 61.09 13.74 27.15
CA VAL A 260 60.59 13.77 28.56
C VAL A 260 59.06 14.07 28.70
N PRO A 261 58.33 13.43 29.64
CA PRO A 261 56.93 12.98 29.47
C PRO A 261 55.91 13.62 30.44
N SER A 262 54.62 13.30 30.28
CA SER A 262 53.55 13.60 31.24
C SER A 262 52.79 12.32 31.65
N PRO A 263 52.63 12.02 32.95
CA PRO A 263 51.75 10.96 33.43
C PRO A 263 50.43 11.47 34.06
N THR A 264 49.57 10.50 34.33
CA THR A 264 48.13 10.53 34.60
C THR A 264 47.71 10.53 36.08
N LEU A 265 46.43 10.87 36.29
CA LEU A 265 45.39 10.45 37.27
C LEU A 265 45.65 10.23 38.79
N GLN A 266 44.61 10.61 39.56
CA GLN A 266 44.22 10.30 40.97
C GLN A 266 44.98 11.04 42.08
N GLU A 267 44.41 11.55 43.19
CA GLU A 267 43.08 11.52 43.86
C GLU A 267 43.14 12.52 45.06
N ALA A 268 42.02 13.15 45.49
CA ALA A 268 41.64 13.35 46.91
C ALA A 268 40.44 14.32 47.15
N VAL A 269 39.29 13.72 47.49
CA VAL A 269 38.22 14.03 48.51
C VAL A 269 38.39 15.34 49.35
N ALA A 270 37.42 16.14 49.79
CA ALA A 270 36.04 15.89 50.26
C ALA A 270 35.25 17.20 50.53
N SER A 271 33.92 17.06 50.65
CA SER A 271 32.98 17.70 51.62
C SER A 271 31.77 18.44 51.02
N ALA A 272 30.58 18.02 51.48
CA ALA A 272 29.24 18.54 51.19
C ALA A 272 28.82 19.58 52.29
N PRO A 273 27.67 20.32 52.22
CA PRO A 273 26.33 19.70 52.21
C PRO A 273 25.18 20.44 51.45
N SER A 274 24.10 19.66 51.35
CA SER A 274 22.70 19.86 50.94
C SER A 274 21.98 21.16 51.35
N GLN A 275 21.10 21.64 50.47
CA GLN A 275 19.83 22.30 50.84
C GLN A 275 18.67 21.77 49.99
N ALA A 276 17.57 21.46 50.67
CA ALA A 276 16.32 20.91 50.16
C ALA A 276 15.36 22.03 49.73
N ALA A 277 14.62 21.80 48.64
CA ALA A 277 13.44 22.60 48.25
C ALA A 277 12.17 21.88 48.76
N GLY A 278 11.29 22.64 49.41
CA GLY A 278 10.06 22.14 50.03
C GLY A 278 8.94 21.82 49.03
N PRO A 279 7.93 21.05 49.45
CA PRO A 279 6.81 20.65 48.60
C PRO A 279 5.78 21.76 48.46
N VAL A 280 5.31 22.00 47.24
CA VAL A 280 4.13 22.82 46.95
C VAL A 280 2.90 21.92 47.03
N ALA A 281 1.93 22.30 47.86
CA ALA A 281 0.68 21.58 48.06
C ALA A 281 -0.27 21.77 46.86
N LEU A 282 -0.77 20.65 46.33
CA LEU A 282 -1.87 20.59 45.37
C LEU A 282 -3.20 20.61 46.12
N GLU A 283 -4.06 21.59 45.82
CA GLU A 283 -5.46 21.61 46.27
C GLU A 283 -6.26 20.50 45.56
N ILE A 284 -6.80 19.58 46.34
CA ILE A 284 -7.73 18.55 45.89
C ILE A 284 -9.12 19.19 45.80
N ARG A 285 -9.65 19.35 44.58
CA ARG A 285 -11.07 19.67 44.36
C ARG A 285 -11.91 18.40 44.56
N GLU A 286 -13.00 18.52 45.32
CA GLU A 286 -13.96 17.45 45.56
C GLU A 286 -14.63 16.96 44.25
N PRO A 287 -14.91 15.65 44.12
CA PRO A 287 -15.60 15.11 42.96
C PRO A 287 -17.08 15.53 42.98
N VAL A 288 -17.50 16.20 41.91
CA VAL A 288 -18.91 16.45 41.63
C VAL A 288 -19.61 15.11 41.40
N LYS A 289 -20.68 14.84 42.15
CA LYS A 289 -21.54 13.66 41.96
C LYS A 289 -22.00 13.56 40.50
N PRO A 290 -21.85 12.41 39.83
CA PRO A 290 -22.27 12.28 38.45
C PRO A 290 -23.80 12.44 38.35
N ARG A 291 -24.23 13.35 37.49
CA ARG A 291 -25.55 13.24 36.87
C ARG A 291 -25.63 11.86 36.19
N PRO A 292 -26.80 11.21 36.15
CA PRO A 292 -26.96 10.01 35.34
C PRO A 292 -26.54 10.36 33.90
N LEU A 293 -25.49 9.70 33.40
CA LEU A 293 -25.00 9.92 32.04
C LEU A 293 -26.08 9.44 31.07
N MET A 294 -26.68 10.39 30.35
CA MET A 294 -27.36 10.08 29.09
C MET A 294 -26.34 10.28 27.99
N ILE A 295 -25.85 9.19 27.40
CA ILE A 295 -25.02 9.26 26.20
C ILE A 295 -25.93 9.35 24.99
N ASP A 296 -25.75 10.41 24.21
CA ASP A 296 -26.46 10.63 22.97
C ASP A 296 -26.11 9.51 21.97
N GLY A 297 -27.10 8.75 21.52
CA GLY A 297 -26.88 7.65 20.57
C GLY A 297 -26.38 8.13 19.20
N SER A 298 -26.60 9.40 18.84
CA SER A 298 -26.22 9.95 17.53
C SER A 298 -24.70 10.06 17.32
N ILE A 299 -23.89 9.97 18.39
CA ILE A 299 -22.43 9.96 18.27
C ILE A 299 -21.89 8.61 17.80
N PHE A 300 -22.66 7.53 17.93
CA PHE A 300 -22.29 6.17 17.49
C PHE A 300 -22.66 6.01 16.03
N ARG A 301 -21.70 6.27 15.14
CA ARG A 301 -21.92 6.30 13.69
C ARG A 301 -21.61 4.95 13.06
N ALA A 302 -21.70 4.88 11.73
CA ALA A 302 -21.49 3.64 11.01
C ALA A 302 -20.09 3.03 11.16
N TYR A 303 -19.04 3.85 11.35
CA TYR A 303 -17.63 3.38 11.31
C TYR A 303 -16.77 3.84 12.48
N ASP A 304 -17.24 4.82 13.24
CA ASP A 304 -16.53 5.47 14.34
C ASP A 304 -17.51 6.09 15.33
N ILE A 305 -16.97 6.64 16.42
CA ILE A 305 -17.72 7.49 17.34
C ILE A 305 -17.29 8.94 17.11
N ARG A 306 -18.23 9.87 16.89
CA ARG A 306 -17.92 11.29 16.64
C ARG A 306 -18.94 12.21 17.30
N GLY A 307 -18.46 13.20 18.04
CA GLY A 307 -19.30 14.20 18.70
C GLY A 307 -18.67 15.58 18.75
N VAL A 308 -19.45 16.55 19.24
CA VAL A 308 -19.00 17.92 19.46
C VAL A 308 -18.69 18.10 20.93
N VAL A 309 -17.47 18.54 21.23
CA VAL A 309 -16.96 18.70 22.58
C VAL A 309 -17.77 19.76 23.33
N GLY A 310 -18.17 19.43 24.55
CA GLY A 310 -19.02 20.28 25.39
C GLY A 310 -20.51 20.28 25.01
N LYS A 311 -20.91 19.53 23.99
CA LYS A 311 -22.32 19.32 23.61
C LYS A 311 -22.74 17.86 23.72
N THR A 312 -22.15 17.00 22.90
CA THR A 312 -22.46 15.56 22.82
C THR A 312 -21.30 14.68 23.24
N LEU A 313 -20.10 15.25 23.38
CA LEU A 313 -18.89 14.57 23.81
C LEU A 313 -18.20 15.34 24.94
N ASP A 314 -17.82 14.64 26.00
CA ASP A 314 -17.05 15.17 27.13
C ASP A 314 -16.21 14.04 27.78
N ARG A 315 -15.43 14.37 28.81
CA ARG A 315 -14.61 13.41 29.55
C ARG A 315 -15.39 12.21 30.07
N ASN A 316 -16.61 12.42 30.58
CA ASN A 316 -17.40 11.34 31.18
C ASN A 316 -17.96 10.41 30.11
N VAL A 317 -18.33 10.96 28.95
CA VAL A 317 -18.72 10.18 27.77
C VAL A 317 -17.54 9.34 27.29
N ALA A 318 -16.33 9.91 27.22
CA ALA A 318 -15.12 9.17 26.88
C ALA A 318 -14.83 8.03 27.88
N GLU A 319 -15.04 8.27 29.18
CA GLU A 319 -14.92 7.26 30.23
C GLU A 319 -15.93 6.12 30.08
N ALA A 320 -17.18 6.43 29.77
CA ALA A 320 -18.18 5.41 29.54
C ALA A 320 -17.93 4.60 28.26
N ILE A 321 -17.42 5.24 27.20
CA ILE A 321 -16.97 4.55 25.98
C ILE A 321 -15.79 3.62 26.30
N GLY A 322 -14.79 4.10 27.03
CA GLY A 322 -13.65 3.29 27.45
C GLY A 322 -14.08 2.07 28.27
N HIS A 323 -15.03 2.25 29.19
CA HIS A 323 -15.59 1.15 29.99
C HIS A 323 -16.35 0.13 29.13
N SER A 324 -17.11 0.61 28.14
CA SER A 324 -17.83 -0.24 27.18
C SER A 324 -16.87 -1.06 26.33
N VAL A 325 -15.84 -0.44 25.75
CA VAL A 325 -14.81 -1.14 24.97
C VAL A 325 -14.03 -2.12 25.84
N GLY A 326 -13.66 -1.74 27.06
CA GLY A 326 -12.96 -2.64 27.98
C GLY A 326 -13.82 -3.85 28.39
N SER A 327 -15.13 -3.68 28.48
CA SER A 327 -16.07 -4.79 28.73
C SER A 327 -16.13 -5.76 27.54
N LEU A 328 -16.16 -5.23 26.32
CA LEU A 328 -16.06 -6.04 25.10
C LEU A 328 -14.73 -6.82 25.04
N MET A 329 -13.62 -6.16 25.38
CA MET A 329 -12.31 -6.81 25.42
C MET A 329 -12.25 -7.92 26.46
N HIS A 330 -12.82 -7.69 27.65
CA HIS A 330 -12.93 -8.71 28.69
C HIS A 330 -13.69 -9.96 28.20
N GLU A 331 -14.80 -9.78 27.48
CA GLU A 331 -15.56 -10.91 26.90
C GLU A 331 -14.76 -11.71 25.86
N GLN A 332 -13.77 -11.08 25.22
CA GLN A 332 -12.91 -11.71 24.22
C GLN A 332 -11.56 -12.18 24.80
N ASP A 333 -11.36 -12.13 26.12
CA ASP A 333 -10.10 -12.48 26.78
C ASP A 333 -8.91 -11.61 26.31
N LEU A 334 -9.17 -10.35 25.97
CA LEU A 334 -8.17 -9.37 25.54
C LEU A 334 -7.84 -8.41 26.68
N HIS A 335 -6.55 -8.14 26.90
CA HIS A 335 -6.08 -7.53 28.15
C HIS A 335 -5.28 -6.23 27.97
N ASP A 336 -4.70 -6.01 26.78
CA ASP A 336 -3.82 -4.87 26.50
C ASP A 336 -4.38 -4.06 25.33
N ILE A 337 -4.34 -2.73 25.44
CA ILE A 337 -4.79 -1.81 24.38
C ILE A 337 -3.83 -0.64 24.21
N VAL A 338 -3.58 -0.27 22.96
CA VAL A 338 -2.81 0.94 22.61
C VAL A 338 -3.78 2.11 22.45
N ILE A 339 -3.43 3.27 22.99
CA ILE A 339 -4.18 4.50 22.73
C ILE A 339 -3.25 5.59 22.25
N GLY A 340 -3.74 6.44 21.37
CA GLY A 340 -3.07 7.68 20.97
C GLY A 340 -4.10 8.73 20.57
N ARG A 341 -3.65 9.96 20.39
CA ARG A 341 -4.53 11.09 20.07
C ARG A 341 -3.97 12.00 18.98
N ASP A 342 -4.85 12.69 18.28
CA ASP A 342 -4.46 13.79 17.40
C ASP A 342 -4.11 15.09 18.17
N GLY A 343 -3.84 16.16 17.41
CA GLY A 343 -3.44 17.47 17.91
C GLY A 343 -4.58 18.36 18.43
N ARG A 344 -5.80 17.86 18.57
CA ARG A 344 -6.94 18.68 19.02
C ARG A 344 -6.82 19.08 20.47
N LEU A 345 -7.32 20.29 20.78
CA LEU A 345 -7.28 20.88 22.12
C LEU A 345 -7.97 20.03 23.20
N SER A 346 -9.02 19.30 22.83
CA SER A 346 -9.76 18.40 23.72
C SER A 346 -9.11 17.03 23.91
N GLY A 347 -8.07 16.71 23.14
CA GLY A 347 -7.41 15.41 23.13
C GLY A 347 -6.95 14.92 24.52
N PRO A 348 -6.23 15.74 25.32
CA PRO A 348 -5.81 15.34 26.66
C PRO A 348 -6.98 14.92 27.57
N GLU A 349 -8.06 15.70 27.60
CA GLU A 349 -9.23 15.42 28.43
C GLU A 349 -9.96 14.13 27.96
N MET A 350 -10.09 13.92 26.65
CA MET A 350 -10.73 12.71 26.11
C MET A 350 -9.92 11.45 26.42
N VAL A 351 -8.60 11.52 26.30
CA VAL A 351 -7.68 10.41 26.63
C VAL A 351 -7.77 10.07 28.12
N GLU A 352 -7.77 11.05 29.01
CA GLU A 352 -7.91 10.81 30.45
C GLU A 352 -9.20 10.06 30.81
N GLY A 353 -10.33 10.47 30.22
CA GLY A 353 -11.62 9.79 30.39
C GLY A 353 -11.53 8.35 29.88
N LEU A 354 -11.06 8.18 28.65
CA LEU A 354 -10.94 6.88 27.99
C LEU A 354 -10.08 5.88 28.79
N ILE A 355 -8.90 6.31 29.26
CA ILE A 355 -8.00 5.52 30.11
C ILE A 355 -8.72 5.06 31.38
N ALA A 356 -9.43 5.98 32.05
CA ALA A 356 -10.14 5.67 33.28
C ALA A 356 -11.20 4.58 33.05
N GLY A 357 -11.94 4.67 31.94
CA GLY A 357 -12.95 3.68 31.55
C GLY A 357 -12.36 2.30 31.26
N LEU A 358 -11.32 2.24 30.43
CA LEU A 358 -10.65 0.98 30.06
C LEU A 358 -10.08 0.27 31.29
N ARG A 359 -9.42 1.02 32.18
CA ARG A 359 -8.82 0.47 33.40
C ARG A 359 -9.86 -0.05 34.38
N LYS A 360 -11.06 0.53 34.47
CA LYS A 360 -12.17 -0.01 35.28
C LYS A 360 -12.57 -1.41 34.85
N ALA A 361 -12.49 -1.72 33.56
CA ALA A 361 -12.71 -3.07 33.04
C ALA A 361 -11.51 -4.01 33.22
N GLY A 362 -10.41 -3.55 33.84
CA GLY A 362 -9.20 -4.35 34.04
C GLY A 362 -8.22 -4.34 32.85
N ILE A 363 -8.47 -3.52 31.82
CA ILE A 363 -7.62 -3.46 30.63
C ILE A 363 -6.36 -2.63 30.90
N ASN A 364 -5.20 -3.19 30.54
CA ASN A 364 -3.92 -2.50 30.56
C ASN A 364 -3.83 -1.55 29.37
N VAL A 365 -3.48 -0.30 29.65
CA VAL A 365 -3.42 0.76 28.64
C VAL A 365 -1.97 1.14 28.37
N ILE A 366 -1.59 1.11 27.09
CA ILE A 366 -0.33 1.64 26.57
C ILE A 366 -0.64 2.94 25.84
N ASP A 367 -0.36 4.08 26.48
CA ASP A 367 -0.54 5.41 25.88
C ASP A 367 0.70 5.77 25.06
N ILE A 368 0.52 5.97 23.75
CA ILE A 368 1.59 6.37 22.84
C ILE A 368 1.59 7.87 22.54
N GLY A 369 0.76 8.64 23.23
CA GLY A 369 0.75 10.09 23.19
C GLY A 369 0.09 10.68 21.94
N MET A 370 0.63 11.82 21.50
CA MET A 370 0.09 12.58 20.38
C MET A 370 0.73 12.12 19.07
N VAL A 371 0.00 11.34 18.28
CA VAL A 371 0.51 10.73 17.05
C VAL A 371 -0.61 10.62 15.99
N PRO A 372 -0.26 10.50 14.70
CA PRO A 372 -1.22 10.17 13.65
C PRO A 372 -1.97 8.87 13.91
N THR A 373 -3.23 8.80 13.45
CA THR A 373 -4.05 7.58 13.49
C THR A 373 -3.33 6.34 12.95
N PRO A 374 -2.59 6.37 11.82
CA PRO A 374 -1.85 5.19 11.37
C PRO A 374 -0.73 4.74 12.32
N VAL A 375 -0.16 5.64 13.13
CA VAL A 375 0.83 5.28 14.15
C VAL A 375 0.16 4.54 15.31
N VAL A 376 -1.08 4.89 15.64
CA VAL A 376 -1.91 4.13 16.61
C VAL A 376 -2.19 2.72 16.10
N TYR A 377 -2.57 2.58 14.82
CA TYR A 377 -2.76 1.26 14.20
C TYR A 377 -1.46 0.47 14.17
N PHE A 378 -0.34 1.09 13.77
CA PHE A 378 0.98 0.48 13.83
C PHE A 378 1.32 0.00 15.25
N GLY A 379 1.03 0.79 16.28
CA GLY A 379 1.21 0.41 17.67
C GLY A 379 0.49 -0.88 18.04
N ALA A 380 -0.74 -1.09 17.57
CA ALA A 380 -1.50 -2.31 17.81
C ALA A 380 -0.79 -3.58 17.27
N TYR A 381 -0.12 -3.45 16.11
CA TYR A 381 0.68 -4.52 15.51
C TYR A 381 2.06 -4.66 16.15
N HIS A 382 2.79 -3.55 16.26
CA HIS A 382 4.17 -3.49 16.75
C HIS A 382 4.29 -3.96 18.20
N LEU A 383 3.31 -3.59 19.03
CA LEU A 383 3.23 -3.98 20.45
C LEU A 383 2.42 -5.26 20.67
N ARG A 384 1.91 -5.87 19.58
CA ARG A 384 1.18 -7.15 19.58
C ARG A 384 -0.04 -7.19 20.50
N THR A 385 -0.71 -6.04 20.67
CA THR A 385 -1.95 -5.97 21.45
C THR A 385 -3.16 -6.39 20.63
N GLY A 386 -3.11 -6.20 19.30
CA GLY A 386 -4.26 -6.36 18.41
C GLY A 386 -5.41 -5.38 18.70
N CYS A 387 -5.26 -4.49 19.68
CA CYS A 387 -6.31 -3.57 20.11
C CYS A 387 -5.75 -2.16 20.18
N CYS A 388 -6.50 -1.20 19.65
CA CYS A 388 -6.17 0.21 19.81
C CYS A 388 -7.36 1.16 19.69
N ILE A 389 -7.20 2.37 20.23
CA ILE A 389 -8.14 3.48 20.04
C ILE A 389 -7.36 4.74 19.65
N SER A 390 -7.68 5.29 18.47
CA SER A 390 -7.23 6.64 18.09
C SER A 390 -8.30 7.64 18.52
N VAL A 391 -7.92 8.59 19.40
CA VAL A 391 -8.76 9.72 19.83
C VAL A 391 -8.55 10.87 18.85
N THR A 392 -9.52 11.10 17.98
CA THR A 392 -9.37 12.06 16.89
C THR A 392 -10.70 12.64 16.44
N GLY A 393 -10.69 13.84 15.89
CA GLY A 393 -11.79 14.44 15.10
C GLY A 393 -11.62 14.30 13.58
N SER A 394 -10.57 13.62 13.09
CA SER A 394 -10.18 13.55 11.68
C SER A 394 -10.11 14.94 11.03
N HIS A 395 -10.78 15.14 9.89
CA HIS A 395 -10.85 16.40 9.15
C HIS A 395 -11.97 17.36 9.61
N ASN A 396 -12.74 17.03 10.66
CA ASN A 396 -13.85 17.88 11.13
C ASN A 396 -13.34 19.21 11.76
N PRO A 397 -14.22 20.23 11.94
CA PRO A 397 -13.84 21.47 12.62
C PRO A 397 -13.25 21.27 14.04
N PRO A 398 -12.52 22.25 14.60
CA PRO A 398 -11.80 22.12 15.88
C PRO A 398 -12.62 21.60 17.07
N ASP A 399 -13.91 21.90 17.12
CA ASP A 399 -14.81 21.52 18.22
C ASP A 399 -15.30 20.06 18.16
N TYR A 400 -14.98 19.33 17.09
CA TYR A 400 -15.27 17.90 16.97
C TYR A 400 -14.14 17.05 17.55
N ASN A 401 -14.50 15.89 18.13
CA ASN A 401 -13.57 14.81 18.48
C ASN A 401 -14.31 13.47 18.41
N GLY A 402 -13.62 12.35 18.67
CA GLY A 402 -14.15 11.02 18.43
C GLY A 402 -13.15 9.89 18.69
N PHE A 403 -13.57 8.67 18.34
CA PHE A 403 -12.82 7.44 18.59
C PHE A 403 -12.89 6.51 17.38
N LYS A 404 -11.72 6.12 16.86
CA LYS A 404 -11.55 5.02 15.89
C LYS A 404 -11.05 3.79 16.66
N ILE A 405 -11.80 2.70 16.63
CA ILE A 405 -11.62 1.58 17.57
C ILE A 405 -11.27 0.28 16.83
N VAL A 406 -10.22 -0.39 17.30
CA VAL A 406 -9.81 -1.74 16.87
C VAL A 406 -9.77 -2.65 18.10
N VAL A 407 -10.43 -3.80 18.03
CA VAL A 407 -10.43 -4.84 19.08
C VAL A 407 -10.17 -6.19 18.43
N GLY A 408 -9.20 -6.96 18.95
CA GLY A 408 -8.90 -8.30 18.43
C GLY A 408 -8.43 -8.32 16.97
N GLY A 409 -7.82 -7.23 16.50
CA GLY A 409 -7.44 -7.01 15.12
C GLY A 409 -8.58 -6.48 14.24
N GLU A 410 -9.81 -6.38 14.74
CA GLU A 410 -10.98 -5.95 13.97
C GLU A 410 -11.31 -4.48 14.20
N THR A 411 -11.34 -3.67 13.14
CA THR A 411 -11.88 -2.31 13.21
C THR A 411 -13.39 -2.40 13.39
N LEU A 412 -13.91 -1.77 14.45
CA LEU A 412 -15.35 -1.83 14.75
C LEU A 412 -16.15 -0.95 13.79
N TYR A 413 -17.31 -1.44 13.37
CA TYR A 413 -18.27 -0.73 12.52
C TYR A 413 -19.69 -1.29 12.72
N GLY A 414 -20.71 -0.57 12.25
CA GLY A 414 -22.11 -1.01 12.23
C GLY A 414 -22.60 -1.44 13.61
N ASP A 415 -23.14 -2.66 13.68
CA ASP A 415 -23.71 -3.23 14.90
C ASP A 415 -22.72 -3.29 16.07
N ALA A 416 -21.42 -3.45 15.80
CA ALA A 416 -20.42 -3.47 16.86
C ALA A 416 -20.28 -2.10 17.56
N ILE A 417 -20.37 -1.00 16.79
CA ILE A 417 -20.36 0.36 17.37
C ILE A 417 -21.68 0.62 18.11
N THR A 418 -22.82 0.22 17.55
CA THR A 418 -24.11 0.35 18.22
C THR A 418 -24.19 -0.48 19.52
N ASP A 419 -23.56 -1.66 19.56
CA ASP A 419 -23.47 -2.48 20.77
C ASP A 419 -22.69 -1.78 21.89
N LEU A 420 -21.67 -0.97 21.55
CA LEU A 420 -20.95 -0.17 22.56
C LEU A 420 -21.88 0.82 23.27
N HIS A 421 -22.82 1.44 22.54
CA HIS A 421 -23.85 2.31 23.14
C HIS A 421 -24.81 1.50 24.00
N ALA A 422 -25.33 0.39 23.46
CA ALA A 422 -26.25 -0.48 24.17
C ALA A 422 -25.66 -0.98 25.49
N ARG A 423 -24.38 -1.37 25.53
CA ARG A 423 -23.67 -1.78 26.75
C ARG A 423 -23.75 -0.73 27.86
N VAL A 424 -23.57 0.55 27.52
CA VAL A 424 -23.64 1.62 28.50
C VAL A 424 -25.07 1.84 28.98
N VAL A 425 -26.03 1.92 28.07
CA VAL A 425 -27.44 2.18 28.41
C VAL A 425 -28.06 1.03 29.21
N GLU A 426 -27.76 -0.20 28.82
CA GLU A 426 -28.27 -1.43 29.44
C GLU A 426 -27.45 -1.87 30.66
N ARG A 427 -26.36 -1.16 30.99
CA ARG A 427 -25.43 -1.48 32.09
C ARG A 427 -24.80 -2.87 31.97
N ARG A 428 -24.50 -3.30 30.74
CA ARG A 428 -23.68 -4.50 30.44
C ARG A 428 -22.18 -4.16 30.50
N LEU A 429 -21.75 -3.58 31.61
CA LEU A 429 -20.38 -3.14 31.82
C LEU A 429 -19.70 -4.07 32.84
N PHE A 430 -18.52 -4.57 32.48
CA PHE A 430 -17.69 -5.39 33.35
C PHE A 430 -16.84 -4.49 34.26
N GLU A 431 -16.84 -4.77 35.56
CA GLU A 431 -16.01 -4.06 36.53
C GLU A 431 -14.99 -5.02 37.15
N SER A 432 -13.72 -4.74 36.92
CA SER A 432 -12.63 -5.55 37.46
C SER A 432 -12.40 -5.22 38.94
N SER A 433 -12.05 -6.23 39.74
CA SER A 433 -11.62 -6.04 41.13
C SER A 433 -10.29 -5.28 41.24
N THR A 434 -9.51 -5.23 40.17
CA THR A 434 -8.23 -4.53 40.11
C THR A 434 -8.17 -3.71 38.82
N PRO A 435 -7.98 -2.38 38.90
CA PRO A 435 -7.84 -1.57 37.71
C PRO A 435 -6.65 -2.03 36.87
N GLY A 436 -6.80 -2.01 35.54
CA GLY A 436 -5.72 -2.34 34.62
C GLY A 436 -4.53 -1.37 34.75
N GLY A 437 -3.37 -1.80 34.23
CA GLY A 437 -2.16 -1.00 34.19
C GLY A 437 -2.27 0.24 33.28
N HIS A 438 -1.39 1.21 33.49
CA HIS A 438 -1.20 2.34 32.58
C HIS A 438 0.31 2.55 32.39
N SER A 439 0.75 2.61 31.14
CA SER A 439 2.14 2.91 30.79
C SER A 439 2.18 3.83 29.57
N GLU A 440 3.13 4.77 29.56
CA GLU A 440 3.40 5.62 28.42
C GLU A 440 4.57 5.06 27.59
N ARG A 441 4.48 5.15 26.27
CA ARG A 441 5.54 4.70 25.36
C ARG A 441 5.54 5.46 24.04
N ASP A 442 6.64 6.12 23.71
CA ASP A 442 6.83 6.67 22.36
C ASP A 442 7.26 5.56 21.38
N ILE A 443 6.57 5.45 20.24
CA ILE A 443 6.88 4.51 19.13
C ILE A 443 7.12 5.25 17.80
N SER A 444 7.26 6.56 17.82
CA SER A 444 7.40 7.39 16.61
C SER A 444 8.67 7.03 15.83
N ALA A 445 9.77 6.81 16.54
CA ALA A 445 11.02 6.37 15.92
C ALA A 445 10.92 4.96 15.32
N ASP A 446 10.19 4.05 15.97
CA ASP A 446 9.95 2.68 15.48
C ASP A 446 9.17 2.71 14.17
N TYR A 447 8.15 3.56 14.08
CA TYR A 447 7.34 3.76 12.86
C TYR A 447 8.18 4.32 11.71
N VAL A 448 8.93 5.40 11.94
CA VAL A 448 9.83 6.01 10.93
C VAL A 448 10.84 4.98 10.43
N GLN A 449 11.50 4.27 11.34
CA GLN A 449 12.51 3.27 11.00
C GLN A 449 11.90 2.10 10.22
N ARG A 450 10.70 1.65 10.58
CA ARG A 450 10.02 0.56 9.88
C ARG A 450 9.72 0.93 8.43
N ILE A 451 9.29 2.15 8.15
CA ILE A 451 9.07 2.62 6.78
C ILE A 451 10.41 2.77 6.05
N ALA A 452 11.37 3.48 6.65
CA ALA A 452 12.66 3.74 6.02
C ALA A 452 13.49 2.48 5.75
N SER A 453 13.30 1.40 6.53
CA SER A 453 13.98 0.13 6.28
C SER A 453 13.48 -0.62 5.04
N ASP A 454 12.28 -0.29 4.56
CA ASP A 454 11.63 -0.96 3.43
C ASP A 454 11.51 -0.06 2.19
N VAL A 455 11.36 1.25 2.40
CA VAL A 455 11.23 2.26 1.33
C VAL A 455 12.48 3.13 1.29
N GLN A 456 13.09 3.25 0.11
CA GLN A 456 14.25 4.11 -0.14
C GLN A 456 14.15 4.73 -1.55
N LEU A 457 14.46 6.02 -1.68
CA LEU A 457 14.35 6.71 -2.96
C LEU A 457 15.59 6.48 -3.84
N GLY A 458 15.39 6.03 -5.07
CA GLY A 458 16.46 5.83 -6.06
C GLY A 458 17.08 7.14 -6.58
N ARG A 459 16.36 8.26 -6.44
CA ARG A 459 16.83 9.63 -6.70
C ARG A 459 16.17 10.60 -5.72
N ARG A 460 16.85 11.71 -5.42
CA ARG A 460 16.33 12.76 -4.56
C ARG A 460 15.14 13.45 -5.24
N LEU A 461 14.04 13.60 -4.51
CA LEU A 461 12.86 14.36 -4.91
C LEU A 461 12.64 15.51 -3.92
N LYS A 462 12.33 16.70 -4.43
CA LYS A 462 11.94 17.86 -3.62
C LYS A 462 10.42 17.92 -3.48
N VAL A 463 9.92 17.86 -2.26
CA VAL A 463 8.48 17.84 -1.97
C VAL A 463 8.08 18.95 -1.01
N VAL A 464 6.91 19.55 -1.24
CA VAL A 464 6.27 20.42 -0.24
C VAL A 464 5.26 19.58 0.53
N VAL A 465 5.33 19.60 1.87
CA VAL A 465 4.45 18.82 2.74
C VAL A 465 3.54 19.76 3.51
N ASP A 466 2.25 19.66 3.26
CA ASP A 466 1.20 20.40 3.95
C ASP A 466 0.46 19.50 4.95
N ALA A 467 0.50 19.86 6.24
CA ALA A 467 -0.23 19.13 7.26
C ALA A 467 -1.48 19.87 7.77
N GLY A 468 -1.76 21.09 7.29
CA GLY A 468 -2.89 21.91 7.75
C GLY A 468 -2.99 22.05 9.27
N ASN A 469 -1.84 22.12 9.96
CA ASN A 469 -1.68 22.11 11.41
C ASN A 469 -2.17 20.84 12.15
N GLY A 470 -2.43 19.76 11.41
CA GLY A 470 -2.76 18.44 11.93
C GLY A 470 -1.56 17.67 12.48
N VAL A 471 -1.82 16.55 13.15
CA VAL A 471 -0.80 15.76 13.85
C VAL A 471 0.22 15.09 12.92
N ALA A 472 -0.09 15.00 11.61
CA ALA A 472 0.84 14.49 10.60
C ALA A 472 2.07 15.39 10.39
N GLY A 473 2.01 16.66 10.83
CA GLY A 473 3.07 17.65 10.60
C GLY A 473 4.41 17.34 11.25
N GLU A 474 4.44 16.53 12.32
CA GLU A 474 5.71 16.11 12.92
C GLU A 474 6.27 14.84 12.26
N ILE A 475 5.48 13.75 12.21
CA ILE A 475 5.97 12.44 11.75
C ILE A 475 6.04 12.35 10.22
N GLY A 476 5.14 13.00 9.48
CA GLY A 476 5.09 12.98 8.02
C GLY A 476 6.41 13.43 7.38
N PRO A 477 6.88 14.68 7.64
CA PRO A 477 8.18 15.15 7.16
C PRO A 477 9.34 14.22 7.55
N ARG A 478 9.41 13.80 8.82
CA ARG A 478 10.46 12.89 9.32
C ARG A 478 10.54 11.57 8.56
N VAL A 479 9.40 10.98 8.19
CA VAL A 479 9.36 9.76 7.35
C VAL A 479 9.92 10.04 5.95
N LEU A 480 9.46 11.11 5.31
CA LEU A 480 9.86 11.42 3.93
C LEU A 480 11.35 11.81 3.83
N GLU A 481 11.88 12.53 4.81
CA GLU A 481 13.32 12.80 4.92
C GLU A 481 14.13 11.51 5.13
N ALA A 482 13.65 10.60 5.98
CA ALA A 482 14.34 9.34 6.29
C ALA A 482 14.45 8.40 5.08
N ILE A 483 13.54 8.48 4.11
CA ILE A 483 13.61 7.73 2.84
C ILE A 483 14.45 8.44 1.76
N GLY A 484 14.88 9.68 2.00
CA GLY A 484 15.78 10.44 1.13
C GLY A 484 15.17 11.62 0.36
N ALA A 485 13.96 12.08 0.71
CA ALA A 485 13.35 13.26 0.09
C ALA A 485 13.95 14.57 0.65
N GLU A 486 13.93 15.64 -0.14
CA GLU A 486 14.08 17.02 0.34
C GLU A 486 12.69 17.55 0.68
N VAL A 487 12.43 17.81 1.96
CA VAL A 487 11.11 18.25 2.43
C VAL A 487 11.12 19.74 2.72
N GLU A 488 10.11 20.43 2.20
CA GLU A 488 9.78 21.81 2.55
C GLU A 488 8.43 21.79 3.26
N GLU A 489 8.43 22.19 4.52
CA GLU A 489 7.24 22.13 5.37
C GLU A 489 6.29 23.31 5.13
N LEU A 490 5.00 23.01 5.05
CA LEU A 490 3.90 23.96 5.01
C LEU A 490 2.91 23.58 6.12
N TYR A 491 2.65 24.51 7.04
CA TYR A 491 1.69 24.31 8.15
C TYR A 491 1.90 23.01 8.96
N CYS A 492 3.16 22.59 9.16
CA CYS A 492 3.51 21.36 9.90
C CYS A 492 3.55 21.52 11.43
N GLU A 493 3.54 22.75 11.93
CA GLU A 493 3.37 23.02 13.36
C GLU A 493 1.97 22.60 13.82
N ILE A 494 1.90 21.69 14.81
CA ILE A 494 0.64 21.13 15.32
C ILE A 494 -0.11 22.20 16.12
N ASP A 495 -1.26 22.62 15.62
CA ASP A 495 -2.15 23.59 16.27
C ASP A 495 -3.62 23.19 16.05
N GLY A 496 -4.25 22.69 17.12
CA GLY A 496 -5.64 22.22 17.10
C GLY A 496 -6.69 23.31 16.91
N THR A 497 -6.30 24.59 16.74
CA THR A 497 -7.20 25.67 16.28
C THR A 497 -7.33 25.73 14.76
N PHE A 498 -6.44 25.03 14.01
CA PHE A 498 -6.34 25.04 12.54
C PHE A 498 -6.37 26.48 11.96
N PRO A 499 -5.36 27.32 12.29
CA PRO A 499 -5.41 28.76 12.02
C PRO A 499 -5.24 29.14 10.54
N ASN A 500 -4.83 28.20 9.68
CA ASN A 500 -4.63 28.42 8.25
C ASN A 500 -5.86 27.94 7.47
N HIS A 501 -5.74 26.86 6.70
CA HIS A 501 -6.89 26.14 6.14
C HIS A 501 -7.22 24.90 6.99
N HIS A 502 -8.42 24.36 6.80
CA HIS A 502 -8.76 23.07 7.42
C HIS A 502 -7.90 21.95 6.82
N PRO A 503 -7.47 20.95 7.62
CA PRO A 503 -6.70 19.82 7.14
C PRO A 503 -7.63 18.78 6.50
N ASP A 504 -8.24 19.14 5.36
CA ASP A 504 -9.02 18.25 4.49
C ASP A 504 -8.52 18.35 3.05
N PRO A 505 -7.57 17.49 2.63
CA PRO A 505 -6.98 17.55 1.30
C PRO A 505 -7.94 17.08 0.18
N SER A 506 -9.12 16.55 0.53
CA SER A 506 -10.13 16.16 -0.47
C SER A 506 -10.87 17.36 -1.06
N GLU A 507 -10.80 18.52 -0.39
CA GLU A 507 -11.44 19.77 -0.78
C GLU A 507 -10.43 20.68 -1.51
N PRO A 508 -10.61 20.95 -2.82
CA PRO A 508 -9.58 21.64 -3.61
C PRO A 508 -9.14 23.02 -3.12
N HIS A 509 -10.03 23.75 -2.42
CA HIS A 509 -9.71 25.07 -1.90
C HIS A 509 -8.63 25.04 -0.80
N ASN A 510 -8.53 23.93 -0.06
CA ASN A 510 -7.49 23.72 0.96
C ASN A 510 -6.10 23.45 0.35
N LEU A 511 -6.00 23.17 -0.95
CA LEU A 511 -4.73 22.89 -1.63
C LEU A 511 -4.09 24.14 -2.26
N THR A 512 -4.72 25.32 -2.12
CA THR A 512 -4.31 26.55 -2.83
C THR A 512 -2.90 27.00 -2.43
N ASP A 513 -2.58 26.94 -1.14
CA ASP A 513 -1.28 27.34 -0.62
C ASP A 513 -0.20 26.32 -1.01
N LEU A 514 -0.52 25.03 -0.94
CA LEU A 514 0.35 23.95 -1.43
C LEU A 514 0.69 24.13 -2.92
N ILE A 515 -0.29 24.36 -3.79
CA ILE A 515 -0.09 24.63 -5.22
C ILE A 515 0.84 25.83 -5.42
N SER A 516 0.61 26.90 -4.68
CA SER A 516 1.42 28.13 -4.76
C SER A 516 2.85 27.88 -4.30
N MET A 517 3.03 27.07 -3.26
CA MET A 517 4.32 26.77 -2.66
C MET A 517 5.15 25.84 -3.56
N VAL A 518 4.53 24.79 -4.13
CA VAL A 518 5.16 23.89 -5.11
C VAL A 518 5.71 24.69 -6.29
N LYS A 519 4.92 25.59 -6.87
CA LYS A 519 5.33 26.45 -7.98
C LYS A 519 6.45 27.42 -7.62
N ARG A 520 6.40 28.01 -6.42
CA ARG A 520 7.38 29.00 -5.98
C ARG A 520 8.74 28.38 -5.64
N LEU A 521 8.76 27.18 -5.07
CA LEU A 521 10.00 26.47 -4.71
C LEU A 521 10.53 25.57 -5.83
N ASP A 522 9.82 25.51 -6.95
CA ASP A 522 10.16 24.62 -8.07
C ASP A 522 10.27 23.15 -7.61
N ALA A 523 9.37 22.75 -6.69
CA ALA A 523 9.32 21.41 -6.13
C ALA A 523 8.81 20.40 -7.18
N ASP A 524 9.14 19.12 -7.00
CA ASP A 524 8.72 18.05 -7.90
C ASP A 524 7.23 17.71 -7.72
N LEU A 525 6.71 17.81 -6.49
CA LEU A 525 5.30 17.63 -6.16
C LEU A 525 4.98 18.20 -4.76
N GLY A 526 3.68 18.35 -4.50
CA GLY A 526 3.11 18.66 -3.20
C GLY A 526 2.37 17.47 -2.61
N ILE A 527 2.50 17.28 -1.29
CA ILE A 527 1.84 16.27 -0.48
C ILE A 527 1.00 17.00 0.56
N ALA A 528 -0.26 16.61 0.73
CA ALA A 528 -1.14 17.11 1.78
C ALA A 528 -1.67 15.96 2.63
N PHE A 529 -1.62 16.11 3.95
CA PHE A 529 -2.23 15.18 4.91
C PHE A 529 -3.52 15.77 5.50
N ASP A 530 -4.43 14.91 5.90
CA ASP A 530 -5.57 15.33 6.71
C ASP A 530 -5.23 15.42 8.21
N GLY A 531 -6.19 15.88 9.01
CA GLY A 531 -5.94 16.26 10.41
C GLY A 531 -5.33 15.17 11.29
N ASP A 532 -5.58 13.89 10.98
CA ASP A 532 -5.06 12.73 11.69
C ASP A 532 -4.13 11.81 10.88
N GLY A 533 -3.80 12.20 9.64
CA GLY A 533 -2.72 11.62 8.83
C GLY A 533 -3.04 10.27 8.15
N ASP A 534 -4.30 9.86 8.10
CA ASP A 534 -4.70 8.63 7.41
C ASP A 534 -5.10 8.84 5.93
N ARG A 535 -5.17 10.09 5.48
CA ARG A 535 -5.42 10.46 4.08
C ARG A 535 -4.25 11.15 3.42
N LEU A 536 -4.15 10.97 2.11
CA LEU A 536 -3.16 11.60 1.23
C LEU A 536 -3.84 12.39 0.11
N GLY A 537 -3.47 13.67 -0.02
CA GLY A 537 -3.67 14.49 -1.21
C GLY A 537 -2.37 14.77 -1.94
N VAL A 538 -2.43 14.91 -3.26
CA VAL A 538 -1.24 15.10 -4.12
C VAL A 538 -1.47 16.20 -5.13
N VAL A 539 -0.51 17.10 -5.23
CA VAL A 539 -0.47 18.17 -6.21
C VAL A 539 0.78 18.01 -7.06
N THR A 540 0.65 18.07 -8.37
CA THR A 540 1.78 18.02 -9.29
C THR A 540 2.58 19.31 -9.33
N ARG A 541 3.75 19.30 -9.99
CA ARG A 541 4.59 20.47 -10.21
C ARG A 541 3.85 21.63 -10.91
N ASP A 542 3.01 21.33 -11.89
CA ASP A 542 2.20 22.33 -12.60
C ASP A 542 0.93 22.76 -11.84
N GLY A 543 0.65 22.13 -10.70
CA GLY A 543 -0.42 22.47 -9.77
C GLY A 543 -1.73 21.72 -10.01
N GLU A 544 -1.73 20.61 -10.76
CA GLU A 544 -2.88 19.73 -10.89
C GLU A 544 -3.07 18.90 -9.61
N ASN A 545 -4.30 18.87 -9.09
CA ASN A 545 -4.68 17.94 -8.02
C ASN A 545 -4.89 16.52 -8.61
N ILE A 546 -4.09 15.57 -8.17
CA ILE A 546 -4.25 14.15 -8.53
C ILE A 546 -5.12 13.47 -7.48
N TYR A 547 -6.40 13.29 -7.83
CA TYR A 547 -7.36 12.62 -6.96
C TYR A 547 -6.98 11.16 -6.64
N ALA A 548 -7.47 10.71 -5.48
CA ALA A 548 -7.08 9.43 -4.89
C ALA A 548 -7.36 8.21 -5.76
N ASP A 549 -8.44 8.22 -6.56
CA ASP A 549 -8.75 7.13 -7.48
C ASP A 549 -7.76 7.01 -8.64
N ARG A 550 -7.12 8.11 -9.06
CA ARG A 550 -5.99 8.09 -10.01
C ARG A 550 -4.69 7.67 -9.34
N LEU A 551 -4.40 8.16 -8.13
CA LEU A 551 -3.24 7.66 -7.36
C LEU A 551 -3.34 6.14 -7.13
N LEU A 552 -4.54 5.63 -6.88
CA LEU A 552 -4.78 4.20 -6.74
C LEU A 552 -4.45 3.41 -8.02
N MET A 553 -4.58 4.01 -9.22
CA MET A 553 -4.11 3.38 -10.45
C MET A 553 -2.60 3.16 -10.43
N LEU A 554 -1.84 4.19 -10.03
CA LEU A 554 -0.38 4.11 -9.92
C LEU A 554 0.04 3.05 -8.90
N PHE A 555 -0.56 3.09 -7.69
CA PHE A 555 -0.29 2.10 -6.65
C PHE A 555 -0.69 0.68 -7.07
N ALA A 556 -1.83 0.52 -7.76
CA ALA A 556 -2.27 -0.78 -8.23
C ALA A 556 -1.30 -1.34 -9.28
N ALA A 557 -0.84 -0.53 -10.25
CA ALA A 557 0.13 -0.99 -11.24
C ALA A 557 1.43 -1.49 -10.57
N ASP A 558 1.96 -0.71 -9.63
CA ASP A 558 3.16 -1.06 -8.85
C ASP A 558 2.97 -2.35 -8.02
N VAL A 559 1.88 -2.45 -7.25
CA VAL A 559 1.58 -3.64 -6.44
C VAL A 559 1.38 -4.88 -7.33
N LEU A 560 0.70 -4.75 -8.47
CA LEU A 560 0.38 -5.85 -9.36
C LEU A 560 1.59 -6.36 -10.16
N GLU A 561 2.60 -5.53 -10.39
CA GLU A 561 3.87 -5.97 -10.98
C GLU A 561 4.50 -7.09 -10.12
N ARG A 562 4.44 -6.92 -8.79
CA ARG A 562 4.95 -7.90 -7.82
C ARG A 562 3.90 -8.95 -7.42
N ASN A 563 2.62 -8.62 -7.50
CA ASN A 563 1.49 -9.48 -7.08
C ASN A 563 0.42 -9.65 -8.19
N PRO A 564 0.75 -10.31 -9.32
CA PRO A 564 -0.20 -10.59 -10.40
C PRO A 564 -1.39 -11.39 -9.89
N GLY A 565 -2.58 -11.01 -10.37
CA GLY A 565 -3.85 -11.58 -9.97
C GLY A 565 -4.38 -11.05 -8.64
N ALA A 566 -3.61 -10.28 -7.88
CA ALA A 566 -4.04 -9.74 -6.59
C ALA A 566 -5.31 -8.89 -6.73
N MET A 567 -6.12 -8.93 -5.67
CA MET A 567 -7.34 -8.14 -5.61
C MET A 567 -7.02 -6.71 -5.17
N ILE A 568 -7.60 -5.74 -5.87
CA ILE A 568 -7.53 -4.32 -5.54
C ILE A 568 -8.95 -3.83 -5.22
N VAL A 569 -9.18 -3.43 -3.97
CA VAL A 569 -10.49 -2.95 -3.51
C VAL A 569 -10.59 -1.44 -3.67
N TYR A 570 -11.72 -0.94 -4.15
CA TYR A 570 -11.96 0.50 -4.24
C TYR A 570 -13.43 0.84 -4.01
N ASP A 571 -13.73 2.06 -3.59
CA ASP A 571 -15.09 2.43 -3.24
C ASP A 571 -15.94 2.85 -4.46
N VAL A 572 -17.26 2.87 -4.29
CA VAL A 572 -18.22 3.24 -5.35
C VAL A 572 -18.01 4.65 -5.92
N LYS A 573 -17.26 5.52 -5.24
CA LYS A 573 -16.96 6.88 -5.72
C LYS A 573 -15.86 6.90 -6.76
N CYS A 574 -14.96 5.90 -6.85
CA CYS A 574 -13.83 5.94 -7.78
C CYS A 574 -14.24 5.94 -9.25
N THR A 575 -13.41 6.55 -10.10
CA THR A 575 -13.59 6.60 -11.56
C THR A 575 -13.79 5.21 -12.19
N GLY A 576 -14.62 5.13 -13.25
CA GLY A 576 -14.90 3.87 -13.96
C GLY A 576 -13.69 3.32 -14.70
N ARG A 577 -12.66 4.14 -14.92
CA ARG A 577 -11.39 3.75 -15.55
C ARG A 577 -10.53 2.86 -14.67
N LEU A 578 -10.71 2.90 -13.34
CA LEU A 578 -9.86 2.20 -12.39
C LEU A 578 -9.97 0.68 -12.56
N ALA A 579 -11.19 0.15 -12.74
CA ALA A 579 -11.42 -1.28 -12.95
C ALA A 579 -10.62 -1.82 -14.15
N SER A 580 -10.74 -1.13 -15.29
CA SER A 580 -10.03 -1.50 -16.53
C SER A 580 -8.52 -1.30 -16.39
N HIS A 581 -8.07 -0.31 -15.61
CA HIS A 581 -6.65 -0.12 -15.33
C HIS A 581 -6.07 -1.28 -14.51
N ILE A 582 -6.77 -1.72 -13.47
CA ILE A 582 -6.40 -2.88 -12.64
C ILE A 582 -6.33 -4.16 -13.51
N LEU A 583 -7.34 -4.41 -14.35
CA LEU A 583 -7.38 -5.59 -15.23
C LEU A 583 -6.21 -5.60 -16.23
N ARG A 584 -5.89 -4.46 -16.84
CA ARG A 584 -4.76 -4.35 -17.79
C ARG A 584 -3.41 -4.60 -17.15
N ASN A 585 -3.27 -4.31 -15.86
CA ASN A 585 -2.06 -4.64 -15.08
C ASN A 585 -2.13 -6.05 -14.45
N GLY A 586 -3.07 -6.89 -14.87
CA GLY A 586 -3.16 -8.28 -14.43
C GLY A 586 -3.78 -8.49 -13.05
N GLY A 587 -4.47 -7.50 -12.50
CA GLY A 587 -5.14 -7.58 -11.19
C GLY A 587 -6.64 -7.91 -11.26
N SER A 588 -7.24 -8.08 -10.08
CA SER A 588 -8.67 -8.33 -9.91
C SER A 588 -9.37 -7.13 -9.23
N PRO A 589 -10.16 -6.31 -9.95
CA PRO A 589 -10.83 -5.16 -9.35
C PRO A 589 -12.04 -5.60 -8.50
N LEU A 590 -12.19 -5.01 -7.30
CA LEU A 590 -13.40 -5.18 -6.49
C LEU A 590 -13.93 -3.83 -6.01
N MET A 591 -15.07 -3.41 -6.57
CA MET A 591 -15.81 -2.25 -6.08
C MET A 591 -16.55 -2.59 -4.78
N TRP A 592 -16.46 -1.74 -3.76
CA TRP A 592 -17.08 -1.93 -2.46
C TRP A 592 -17.67 -0.63 -1.89
N LYS A 593 -18.28 -0.74 -0.70
CA LYS A 593 -18.93 0.37 0.01
C LYS A 593 -17.90 1.41 0.45
N THR A 594 -18.26 2.69 0.43
CA THR A 594 -17.45 3.77 1.02
C THR A 594 -17.44 3.65 2.55
N GLY A 595 -16.30 3.88 3.17
CA GLY A 595 -16.07 3.85 4.61
C GLY A 595 -14.83 3.06 4.98
N HIS A 596 -13.83 3.71 5.57
CA HIS A 596 -12.52 3.12 5.88
C HIS A 596 -12.59 1.81 6.70
N SER A 597 -13.48 1.71 7.69
CA SER A 597 -13.70 0.48 8.44
C SER A 597 -14.29 -0.65 7.58
N LEU A 598 -15.19 -0.33 6.64
CA LEU A 598 -15.78 -1.30 5.72
C LEU A 598 -14.77 -1.81 4.70
N ILE A 599 -13.87 -0.94 4.24
CA ILE A 599 -12.79 -1.31 3.32
C ILE A 599 -11.79 -2.23 4.02
N LYS A 600 -11.34 -1.90 5.25
CA LYS A 600 -10.47 -2.78 6.05
C LYS A 600 -11.08 -4.16 6.27
N ALA A 601 -12.36 -4.20 6.64
CA ALA A 601 -13.09 -5.46 6.79
C ALA A 601 -13.11 -6.25 5.47
N LYS A 602 -13.35 -5.57 4.34
CA LYS A 602 -13.39 -6.22 3.03
C LYS A 602 -12.03 -6.74 2.59
N MET A 603 -10.96 -5.99 2.82
CA MET A 603 -9.60 -6.45 2.53
C MET A 603 -9.25 -7.71 3.29
N ARG A 604 -9.62 -7.78 4.58
CA ARG A 604 -9.42 -9.00 5.38
C ARG A 604 -10.23 -10.18 4.84
N GLU A 605 -11.49 -9.94 4.47
CA GLU A 605 -12.38 -10.97 3.91
C GLU A 605 -11.81 -11.55 2.61
N THR A 606 -11.25 -10.70 1.73
CA THR A 606 -10.84 -11.09 0.39
C THR A 606 -9.35 -11.38 0.24
N GLY A 607 -8.53 -11.03 1.23
CA GLY A 607 -7.07 -11.08 1.12
C GLY A 607 -6.54 -10.09 0.08
N ALA A 608 -7.17 -8.92 -0.06
CA ALA A 608 -6.73 -7.90 -1.00
C ALA A 608 -5.38 -7.31 -0.58
N GLU A 609 -4.48 -7.13 -1.55
CA GLU A 609 -3.13 -6.59 -1.32
C GLU A 609 -3.12 -5.07 -1.21
N LEU A 610 -4.12 -4.42 -1.80
CA LEU A 610 -4.27 -2.96 -1.83
C LEU A 610 -5.75 -2.59 -1.83
N ALA A 611 -6.09 -1.53 -1.12
CA ALA A 611 -7.33 -0.82 -1.33
C ALA A 611 -7.13 0.70 -1.33
N GLY A 612 -8.11 1.42 -1.86
CA GLY A 612 -8.18 2.86 -1.66
C GLY A 612 -9.58 3.43 -1.85
N GLU A 613 -9.81 4.59 -1.26
CA GLU A 613 -11.07 5.31 -1.34
C GLU A 613 -10.87 6.67 -1.98
N MET A 614 -11.91 7.18 -2.63
CA MET A 614 -11.88 8.51 -3.22
C MET A 614 -11.57 9.64 -2.22
N SER A 615 -11.79 9.41 -0.91
CA SER A 615 -11.46 10.36 0.15
C SER A 615 -9.96 10.49 0.44
N GLY A 616 -9.10 9.67 -0.16
CA GLY A 616 -7.65 9.70 0.07
C GLY A 616 -7.11 8.67 1.05
N HIS A 617 -7.95 7.75 1.53
CA HIS A 617 -7.49 6.60 2.32
C HIS A 617 -6.86 5.56 1.40
N PHE A 618 -5.66 5.10 1.73
CA PHE A 618 -4.96 4.02 1.03
C PHE A 618 -4.52 2.95 2.02
N PHE A 619 -4.81 1.70 1.68
CA PHE A 619 -4.63 0.56 2.56
C PHE A 619 -3.70 -0.44 1.87
N PHE A 620 -2.43 -0.43 2.24
CA PHE A 620 -1.46 -1.40 1.72
C PHE A 620 -1.42 -2.61 2.66
N ALA A 621 -1.75 -3.79 2.17
CA ALA A 621 -1.36 -5.05 2.82
C ALA A 621 -0.01 -5.54 2.26
N GLU A 622 0.24 -5.29 0.98
CA GLU A 622 1.55 -5.54 0.36
C GLU A 622 2.64 -4.73 1.07
N ARG A 623 3.63 -5.45 1.63
CA ARG A 623 4.76 -4.90 2.41
C ARG A 623 4.35 -4.13 3.68
N TRP A 624 3.07 -4.10 4.03
CA TRP A 624 2.53 -3.34 5.15
C TRP A 624 1.45 -4.12 5.91
N TYR A 625 0.57 -3.46 6.66
CA TYR A 625 -0.31 -4.11 7.65
C TYR A 625 -1.81 -4.01 7.33
N GLY A 626 -2.18 -3.48 6.16
CA GLY A 626 -3.57 -3.44 5.67
C GLY A 626 -4.47 -2.35 6.27
N PHE A 627 -3.92 -1.43 7.06
CA PHE A 627 -4.65 -0.25 7.54
C PHE A 627 -4.40 0.99 6.66
N ASP A 628 -5.32 1.95 6.75
CA ASP A 628 -5.27 3.28 6.15
C ASP A 628 -4.09 4.08 6.72
N ASP A 629 -3.17 4.49 5.85
CA ASP A 629 -1.97 5.23 6.23
C ASP A 629 -1.54 6.20 5.13
N GLY A 630 -1.88 7.49 5.30
CA GLY A 630 -1.55 8.55 4.35
C GLY A 630 -0.04 8.79 4.26
N ILE A 631 0.67 8.68 5.38
CA ILE A 631 2.13 8.90 5.47
C ILE A 631 2.87 7.77 4.75
N TYR A 632 2.48 6.51 4.97
CA TYR A 632 3.05 5.38 4.22
C TYR A 632 2.70 5.44 2.74
N ALA A 633 1.46 5.83 2.39
CA ALA A 633 1.07 6.03 1.00
C ALA A 633 1.92 7.12 0.30
N ALA A 634 2.28 8.20 1.01
CA ALA A 634 3.18 9.22 0.50
C ALA A 634 4.59 8.66 0.27
N ALA A 635 5.12 7.86 1.22
CA ALA A 635 6.40 7.19 1.05
C ALA A 635 6.41 6.26 -0.18
N ARG A 636 5.36 5.45 -0.36
CA ARG A 636 5.19 4.57 -1.53
C ARG A 636 5.04 5.33 -2.84
N LEU A 637 4.34 6.47 -2.82
CA LEU A 637 4.25 7.35 -3.98
C LEU A 637 5.65 7.83 -4.40
N LEU A 638 6.43 8.35 -3.45
CA LEU A 638 7.78 8.83 -3.76
C LEU A 638 8.69 7.70 -4.23
N GLU A 639 8.58 6.51 -3.66
CA GLU A 639 9.33 5.32 -4.11
C GLU A 639 9.09 5.02 -5.59
N ILE A 640 7.83 5.01 -6.02
CA ILE A 640 7.43 4.74 -7.40
C ILE A 640 7.94 5.86 -8.33
N LEU A 641 7.70 7.11 -7.96
CA LEU A 641 8.11 8.27 -8.76
C LEU A 641 9.64 8.44 -8.85
N ALA A 642 10.38 8.04 -7.81
CA ALA A 642 11.84 8.07 -7.81
C ALA A 642 12.46 6.93 -8.63
N SER A 643 11.74 5.84 -8.80
CA SER A 643 12.19 4.67 -9.58
C SER A 643 11.87 4.79 -11.08
N ALA A 644 10.88 5.60 -11.44
CA ALA A 644 10.52 5.89 -12.83
C ALA A 644 11.60 6.74 -13.54
N PRO A 645 11.97 6.43 -14.79
CA PRO A 645 12.88 7.25 -15.57
C PRO A 645 12.28 8.61 -15.97
N GLU A 646 10.96 8.69 -16.13
CA GLU A 646 10.21 9.91 -16.44
C GLU A 646 10.20 10.89 -15.26
N LEU A 647 9.81 12.14 -15.51
CA LEU A 647 9.57 13.11 -14.43
C LEU A 647 8.28 12.76 -13.65
N PRO A 648 8.20 13.08 -12.35
CA PRO A 648 6.99 12.81 -11.55
C PRO A 648 5.69 13.31 -12.19
N ASP A 649 5.74 14.50 -12.78
CA ASP A 649 4.62 15.13 -13.48
C ASP A 649 4.18 14.30 -14.70
N GLU A 650 5.12 13.80 -15.49
CA GLU A 650 4.85 12.97 -16.67
C GLU A 650 4.18 11.64 -16.28
N VAL A 651 4.66 11.01 -15.20
CA VAL A 651 4.06 9.77 -14.66
C VAL A 651 2.62 10.01 -14.22
N LEU A 652 2.38 11.07 -13.45
CA LEU A 652 1.05 11.38 -12.92
C LEU A 652 0.07 11.82 -14.01
N HIS A 653 0.52 12.58 -15.00
CA HIS A 653 -0.30 12.99 -16.15
C HIS A 653 -0.62 11.84 -17.11
N ALA A 654 0.25 10.83 -17.22
CA ALA A 654 0.01 9.65 -18.04
C ALA A 654 -1.14 8.76 -17.51
N LEU A 655 -1.52 8.89 -16.22
CA LEU A 655 -2.60 8.13 -15.63
C LEU A 655 -3.95 8.46 -16.31
N PRO A 656 -4.75 7.45 -16.72
CA PRO A 656 -6.03 7.66 -17.39
C PRO A 656 -6.93 8.65 -16.66
N LYS A 657 -7.43 9.65 -17.38
CA LYS A 657 -8.28 10.73 -16.87
C LYS A 657 -9.57 10.85 -17.69
N GLY A 658 -10.64 11.27 -17.02
CA GLY A 658 -11.92 11.64 -17.62
C GLY A 658 -12.34 13.04 -17.20
N ILE A 659 -13.54 13.45 -17.59
CA ILE A 659 -14.21 14.62 -17.02
C ILE A 659 -14.98 14.13 -15.81
N SER A 660 -14.61 14.58 -14.61
CA SER A 660 -15.30 14.21 -13.38
C SER A 660 -15.71 15.46 -12.63
N THR A 661 -16.87 15.41 -11.98
CA THR A 661 -17.24 16.45 -11.02
C THR A 661 -16.43 16.28 -9.73
N PRO A 662 -16.23 17.35 -8.95
CA PRO A 662 -15.96 17.18 -7.53
C PRO A 662 -17.13 16.45 -6.86
N GLU A 663 -16.96 16.13 -5.58
CA GLU A 663 -18.08 15.64 -4.77
C GLU A 663 -19.16 16.72 -4.65
N ILE A 664 -20.40 16.36 -4.98
CA ILE A 664 -21.56 17.23 -4.85
C ILE A 664 -22.32 16.81 -3.60
N LYS A 665 -22.44 17.71 -2.63
CA LYS A 665 -23.17 17.50 -1.37
C LYS A 665 -24.50 18.25 -1.44
N ILE A 666 -25.60 17.55 -1.18
CA ILE A 666 -26.95 18.12 -1.16
C ILE A 666 -27.59 17.78 0.18
N ASP A 667 -28.14 18.77 0.89
CA ASP A 667 -28.88 18.51 2.12
C ASP A 667 -29.99 17.49 1.89
N ALA A 668 -30.06 16.49 2.78
CA ALA A 668 -31.05 15.44 2.65
C ALA A 668 -32.45 16.02 2.86
N PRO A 669 -33.40 15.76 1.94
CA PRO A 669 -34.80 16.09 2.18
C PRO A 669 -35.29 15.44 3.47
N ASP A 670 -35.99 16.21 4.29
CA ASP A 670 -36.53 15.77 5.58
C ASP A 670 -35.47 15.30 6.60
N GLY A 671 -34.18 15.57 6.36
CA GLY A 671 -33.07 15.23 7.27
C GLY A 671 -32.66 13.76 7.29
N ASP A 672 -33.24 12.91 6.43
CA ASP A 672 -32.94 11.46 6.36
C ASP A 672 -32.41 11.06 4.97
N PRO A 673 -31.07 11.10 4.77
CA PRO A 673 -30.47 10.74 3.49
C PRO A 673 -30.65 9.27 3.14
N HIS A 674 -30.66 8.37 4.13
CA HIS A 674 -30.77 6.92 3.90
C HIS A 674 -32.15 6.55 3.38
N ALA A 675 -33.21 7.03 4.04
CA ALA A 675 -34.56 6.80 3.57
C ALA A 675 -34.82 7.43 2.19
N PHE A 676 -34.21 8.59 1.91
CA PHE A 676 -34.31 9.21 0.59
C PHE A 676 -33.66 8.35 -0.51
N VAL A 677 -32.43 7.87 -0.27
CA VAL A 677 -31.69 7.05 -1.23
C VAL A 677 -32.37 5.71 -1.47
N GLU A 678 -32.96 5.08 -0.44
CA GLU A 678 -33.73 3.85 -0.63
C GLU A 678 -34.95 4.06 -1.53
N ARG A 679 -35.74 5.11 -1.31
CA ARG A 679 -36.86 5.45 -2.22
C ARG A 679 -36.39 5.77 -3.63
N PHE A 680 -35.25 6.45 -3.77
CA PHE A 680 -34.66 6.73 -5.07
C PHE A 680 -34.27 5.44 -5.79
N ARG A 681 -33.61 4.51 -5.08
CA ARG A 681 -33.20 3.20 -5.60
C ARG A 681 -34.38 2.37 -6.08
N GLU A 682 -35.49 2.34 -5.33
CA GLU A 682 -36.69 1.58 -5.69
C GLU A 682 -37.43 2.16 -6.92
N GLY A 683 -37.41 3.48 -7.09
CA GLY A 683 -38.14 4.17 -8.15
C GLY A 683 -37.33 4.51 -9.42
N ALA A 684 -36.01 4.35 -9.40
CA ALA A 684 -35.15 4.78 -10.49
C ALA A 684 -34.86 3.64 -11.49
N PHE A 685 -35.13 3.92 -12.77
CA PHE A 685 -34.66 3.11 -13.89
C PHE A 685 -33.87 3.98 -14.86
N PHE A 686 -32.73 3.43 -15.29
CA PHE A 686 -31.79 4.08 -16.20
C PHE A 686 -31.58 3.20 -17.43
N GLU A 687 -32.07 3.66 -18.57
CA GLU A 687 -31.93 2.94 -19.84
C GLU A 687 -30.46 2.89 -20.27
N GLY A 688 -30.01 1.72 -20.72
CA GLY A 688 -28.63 1.50 -21.20
C GLY A 688 -27.54 1.56 -20.13
N GLY A 689 -27.90 1.75 -18.85
CA GLY A 689 -26.95 1.84 -17.73
C GLY A 689 -26.98 0.59 -16.85
N ARG A 690 -25.80 0.10 -16.47
CA ARG A 690 -25.66 -0.98 -15.49
C ARG A 690 -25.76 -0.41 -14.09
N MET A 691 -26.79 -0.79 -13.35
CA MET A 691 -27.03 -0.32 -11.98
C MET A 691 -26.29 -1.17 -10.95
N SER A 692 -25.69 -0.52 -9.96
CA SER A 692 -25.07 -1.12 -8.79
C SER A 692 -25.65 -0.50 -7.53
N THR A 693 -26.08 -1.35 -6.59
CA THR A 693 -26.69 -0.95 -5.32
C THR A 693 -25.83 -1.32 -4.12
N ILE A 694 -24.51 -1.38 -4.31
CA ILE A 694 -23.55 -1.74 -3.25
C ILE A 694 -23.60 -0.71 -2.12
N ASP A 695 -23.57 0.58 -2.48
CA ASP A 695 -23.69 1.72 -1.57
C ASP A 695 -24.38 2.87 -2.32
N GLY A 696 -25.66 3.10 -2.01
CA GLY A 696 -26.53 3.98 -2.78
C GLY A 696 -26.92 3.41 -4.15
N LEU A 697 -27.01 4.26 -5.16
CA LEU A 697 -27.23 3.87 -6.55
C LEU A 697 -26.16 4.46 -7.45
N ARG A 698 -25.29 3.59 -7.96
CA ARG A 698 -24.33 3.88 -9.04
C ARG A 698 -24.87 3.33 -10.35
N VAL A 699 -24.71 4.08 -11.44
CA VAL A 699 -25.12 3.64 -12.78
C VAL A 699 -23.97 3.88 -13.74
N ASP A 700 -23.47 2.81 -14.36
CA ASP A 700 -22.35 2.83 -15.31
C ASP A 700 -22.87 2.62 -16.75
N TRP A 701 -22.55 3.56 -17.63
CA TRP A 701 -22.69 3.47 -19.09
C TRP A 701 -21.31 3.25 -19.74
N PRO A 702 -21.23 2.88 -21.04
CA PRO A 702 -19.95 2.70 -21.72
C PRO A 702 -19.02 3.93 -21.73
N ASP A 703 -19.59 5.14 -21.61
CA ASP A 703 -18.93 6.44 -21.75
C ASP A 703 -18.98 7.32 -20.48
N GLY A 704 -19.39 6.75 -19.34
CA GLY A 704 -19.42 7.46 -18.05
C GLY A 704 -20.29 6.79 -16.99
N TRP A 705 -20.32 7.35 -15.78
CA TRP A 705 -21.16 6.88 -14.68
C TRP A 705 -21.67 8.03 -13.78
N GLY A 706 -22.74 7.77 -13.04
CA GLY A 706 -23.26 8.66 -12.00
C GLY A 706 -23.55 7.90 -10.70
N LEU A 707 -23.46 8.60 -9.57
CA LEU A 707 -23.71 8.07 -8.23
C LEU A 707 -24.59 9.02 -7.43
N VAL A 708 -25.50 8.44 -6.65
CA VAL A 708 -26.07 9.09 -5.45
C VAL A 708 -26.01 8.11 -4.29
N ARG A 709 -25.51 8.57 -3.14
CA ARG A 709 -25.45 7.79 -1.89
C ARG A 709 -25.73 8.66 -0.68
N ALA A 710 -26.04 8.02 0.45
CA ALA A 710 -26.20 8.69 1.73
C ALA A 710 -24.84 8.84 2.42
N SER A 711 -24.53 10.02 2.94
CA SER A 711 -23.36 10.18 3.82
C SER A 711 -23.63 9.51 5.18
N ASN A 712 -22.62 8.81 5.70
CA ASN A 712 -22.69 8.17 7.01
C ASN A 712 -22.17 9.07 8.14
N THR A 713 -21.63 10.24 7.80
CA THR A 713 -21.03 11.18 8.75
C THR A 713 -21.75 12.52 8.81
N THR A 714 -22.57 12.84 7.82
CA THR A 714 -23.32 14.09 7.71
C THR A 714 -24.69 13.82 7.08
N PRO A 715 -25.74 14.59 7.40
CA PRO A 715 -27.11 14.36 6.89
C PRO A 715 -27.27 14.89 5.45
N VAL A 716 -26.41 14.45 4.53
CA VAL A 716 -26.38 14.90 3.14
C VAL A 716 -26.40 13.72 2.17
N LEU A 717 -26.94 13.96 0.98
CA LEU A 717 -26.73 13.15 -0.20
C LEU A 717 -25.39 13.51 -0.82
N VAL A 718 -24.63 12.49 -1.21
CA VAL A 718 -23.35 12.63 -1.89
C VAL A 718 -23.52 12.13 -3.32
N LEU A 719 -23.21 12.99 -4.28
CA LEU A 719 -23.26 12.70 -5.71
C LEU A 719 -21.91 12.92 -6.36
N ARG A 720 -21.62 12.12 -7.39
CA ARG A 720 -20.45 12.30 -8.24
C ARG A 720 -20.77 11.78 -9.64
N PHE A 721 -20.24 12.46 -10.65
CA PHE A 721 -20.37 12.10 -12.05
C PHE A 721 -19.00 12.04 -12.72
N ASP A 722 -18.83 11.13 -13.66
CA ASP A 722 -17.62 10.92 -14.44
C ASP A 722 -18.02 10.54 -15.87
N ALA A 723 -17.34 11.11 -16.86
CA ALA A 723 -17.65 10.89 -18.26
C ALA A 723 -16.43 11.03 -19.15
N ASP A 724 -16.50 10.44 -20.34
CA ASP A 724 -15.45 10.53 -21.36
C ASP A 724 -15.41 11.90 -22.04
N ASN A 725 -16.56 12.59 -22.09
CA ASN A 725 -16.72 13.88 -22.75
C ASN A 725 -17.89 14.68 -22.14
N VAL A 726 -18.01 15.94 -22.54
CA VAL A 726 -19.00 16.88 -22.01
C VAL A 726 -20.43 16.47 -22.35
N GLU A 727 -20.66 15.88 -23.53
CA GLU A 727 -21.99 15.42 -23.95
C GLU A 727 -22.50 14.29 -23.05
N ALA A 728 -21.65 13.30 -22.77
CA ALA A 728 -21.95 12.21 -21.86
C ALA A 728 -22.19 12.73 -20.42
N MET A 729 -21.37 13.68 -19.94
CA MET A 729 -21.55 14.31 -18.62
C MET A 729 -22.95 14.94 -18.48
N VAL A 730 -23.34 15.79 -19.45
CA VAL A 730 -24.64 16.47 -19.44
C VAL A 730 -25.79 15.46 -19.48
N ARG A 731 -25.68 14.41 -20.30
CA ARG A 731 -26.68 13.34 -20.39
C ARG A 731 -26.85 12.62 -19.06
N ILE A 732 -25.75 12.24 -18.40
CA ILE A 732 -25.75 11.52 -17.12
C ILE A 732 -26.33 12.41 -16.02
N GLN A 733 -25.87 13.66 -15.91
CA GLN A 733 -26.38 14.63 -14.94
C GLN A 733 -27.88 14.88 -15.12
N THR A 734 -28.33 15.06 -16.36
CA THR A 734 -29.75 15.24 -16.68
C THR A 734 -30.56 13.99 -16.30
N ALA A 735 -30.06 12.80 -16.61
CA ALA A 735 -30.71 11.55 -16.25
C ALA A 735 -30.92 11.45 -14.72
N PHE A 736 -29.87 11.68 -13.93
CA PHE A 736 -29.98 11.69 -12.46
C PHE A 736 -30.90 12.80 -11.96
N GLY A 737 -30.75 14.01 -12.48
CA GLY A 737 -31.53 15.17 -12.06
C GLY A 737 -33.04 15.00 -12.30
N GLU A 738 -33.42 14.40 -13.43
CA GLU A 738 -34.83 14.06 -13.71
C GLU A 738 -35.39 13.06 -12.70
N ARG A 739 -34.65 12.01 -12.32
CA ARG A 739 -35.14 11.00 -11.37
C ARG A 739 -35.17 11.54 -9.95
N LEU A 740 -34.18 12.35 -9.55
CA LEU A 740 -34.16 13.01 -8.24
C LEU A 740 -35.36 13.97 -8.09
N ARG A 741 -35.66 14.76 -9.13
CA ARG A 741 -36.81 15.67 -9.12
C ARG A 741 -38.17 14.94 -9.20
N ARG A 742 -38.24 13.73 -9.76
CA ARG A 742 -39.46 12.90 -9.65
C ARG A 742 -39.78 12.54 -8.21
N LEU A 743 -38.75 12.28 -7.38
CA LEU A 743 -38.94 11.96 -5.97
C LEU A 743 -39.17 13.23 -5.12
N LYS A 744 -38.48 14.33 -5.45
CA LYS A 744 -38.60 15.64 -4.77
C LYS A 744 -38.50 16.79 -5.78
N PRO A 745 -39.63 17.31 -6.30
CA PRO A 745 -39.65 18.28 -7.40
C PRO A 745 -38.90 19.59 -7.16
N ASP A 746 -38.83 20.03 -5.91
CA ASP A 746 -38.19 21.25 -5.42
C ASP A 746 -36.75 21.04 -4.90
N LEU A 747 -36.17 19.86 -5.12
CA LEU A 747 -34.78 19.58 -4.73
C LEU A 747 -33.82 20.47 -5.54
N ALA A 748 -33.06 21.31 -4.85
CA ALA A 748 -32.02 22.13 -5.44
C ALA A 748 -30.83 21.23 -5.85
N LEU A 749 -30.58 21.14 -7.16
CA LEU A 749 -29.45 20.41 -7.72
C LEU A 749 -28.41 21.42 -8.24
N PRO A 750 -27.17 21.42 -7.73
CA PRO A 750 -26.14 22.40 -8.10
C PRO A 750 -25.39 22.02 -9.39
N PHE A 751 -26.03 21.27 -10.30
CA PHE A 751 -25.45 20.78 -11.55
C PHE A 751 -26.47 20.73 -12.70
#